data_AF-A0A3N5KHZ5-F1
#
_entry.id   AF-A0A3N5KHZ5-F1
#
_cell.length_a   1.000
_cell.length_b   1.000
_cell.length_c   1.000
_cell.angle_alpha   90.00
_cell.angle_beta   90.00
_cell.angle_gamma   90.00
#
_symmetry.space_group_name_H-M   'P 1'
#
loop_
_entity.id
_entity.type
_entity.pdbx_description
1 polymer ?
#
loop_
_entity_poly.entity_id
_entity_poly.type
_entity_poly.pdbx_seq_one_letter_code
_entity_poly.pdbx_strand_id
1 'polypeptide(L)'
;RARQLAIDMADGLLAHARKDKNGKLILDTEINFSSDSSRPSPLGSKGVLASSLGFSSTLSTSSSGVQLLWAVYRFTGDQKYLQPLIDMGEEVLGSISGNALDILGMRESLGKQIVEHTSPVDGNDFFKHVAWQMTGNKAYLENYYADQTEQSALREYINTEGSLWSDRVGAANRELQRSRLGGIALVRGAITSGQSVSWIFKSPASEASAAILIPYSTPTEMKILVYTLDQKPVEAAMTGCGIEPGTWEINQGLDTNGDDQADTLLATQVIEWERTRDIKWTFAPQKTTVLNLRLLSKSEPYWQRPDLGIGKEDVTVVDLKMRVKVHNLGSVDAPLVMLALQENGKTIAMAAVPALRAPVDLLPKTAEIELAVPPGTDLTRCTLTIDPDRKLHEITVMNNSLTVKESMNMATLSQEQKSTDQIVPLKKQLRPEHIAFNVKDPAAVAQWYCDHVGMRIVRKSLPPANTHFIGDTSGYMAFELYNNPNVPVPDYQSISHMALHLAFMVDDVKAERDSLIAAGAKLVEDITVTPSGDQVLMLRDPWGLAIQFVKRVTPMLVPAGIRAEHCALNVADPQRMTNWYCENLGMKVIRKGTPPTYTTFIADAGSHMMFELFINTGFPMMDLSAVNPLSIHFAFVVDDVRGIRNALVAAGATIVDDVNVNAGGDELLMMRDPWGVPLQFIKRGTPMLK
;
A
#
# COMPACT_ATOMS: atom_id res chain seq x y z
N ARG A 1 25.99 3.55 17.47
CA ARG A 1 25.20 4.53 18.25
C ARG A 1 23.76 4.09 18.54
N ALA A 2 22.96 3.64 17.56
CA ALA A 2 21.57 3.21 17.78
C ALA A 2 21.42 2.12 18.87
N ARG A 3 22.31 1.11 18.87
CA ARG A 3 22.38 0.10 19.93
C ARG A 3 22.60 0.70 21.32
N GLN A 4 23.50 1.69 21.43
CA GLN A 4 23.75 2.38 22.69
C GLN A 4 22.53 3.19 23.13
N LEU A 5 21.86 3.89 22.21
CA LEU A 5 20.63 4.62 22.53
C LEU A 5 19.53 3.69 23.08
N ALA A 6 19.37 2.49 22.50
CA ALA A 6 18.43 1.49 23.01
C ALA A 6 18.81 1.00 24.42
N ILE A 7 20.10 0.76 24.67
CA ILE A 7 20.63 0.40 25.99
C ILE A 7 20.37 1.53 27.00
N ASP A 8 20.73 2.77 26.67
CA ASP A 8 20.55 3.94 27.55
C ASP A 8 19.05 4.14 27.89
N MET A 9 18.16 3.94 26.91
CA MET A 9 16.71 4.03 27.11
C MET A 9 16.19 2.88 27.99
N ALA A 10 16.70 1.66 27.81
CA ALA A 10 16.35 0.52 28.67
C ALA A 10 16.86 0.70 30.10
N ASP A 11 18.08 1.19 30.27
CA ASP A 11 18.66 1.52 31.58
C ASP A 11 17.87 2.64 32.27
N GLY A 12 17.44 3.66 31.52
CA GLY A 12 16.54 4.69 32.02
C GLY A 12 15.20 4.13 32.48
N LEU A 13 14.62 3.19 31.75
CA LEU A 13 13.39 2.50 32.17
C LEU A 13 13.60 1.66 33.43
N LEU A 14 14.72 0.92 33.51
CA LEU A 14 15.05 0.09 34.67
C LEU A 14 15.38 0.91 35.92
N ALA A 15 15.90 2.13 35.77
CA ALA A 15 16.15 3.04 36.90
C ALA A 15 14.85 3.42 37.65
N HIS A 16 13.70 3.32 36.98
CA HIS A 16 12.38 3.56 37.54
C HIS A 16 11.67 2.27 38.00
N ALA A 17 12.34 1.12 37.90
CA ALA A 17 11.78 -0.14 38.36
C ALA A 17 11.71 -0.18 39.89
N ARG A 18 10.62 -0.73 40.42
CA ARG A 18 10.44 -0.95 41.87
C ARG A 18 10.15 -2.41 42.16
N LYS A 19 10.46 -2.87 43.37
CA LYS A 19 10.08 -4.22 43.81
C LYS A 19 8.70 -4.22 44.45
N ASP A 20 7.91 -5.24 44.13
CA ASP A 20 6.65 -5.52 44.81
C ASP A 20 6.90 -6.21 46.16
N LYS A 21 5.81 -6.51 46.89
CA LYS A 21 5.88 -7.20 48.19
C LYS A 21 6.51 -8.60 48.13
N ASN A 22 6.54 -9.23 46.95
CA ASN A 22 7.13 -10.54 46.70
C ASN A 22 8.56 -10.43 46.14
N GLY A 23 9.10 -9.21 46.02
CA GLY A 23 10.43 -8.95 45.47
C GLY A 23 10.50 -8.89 43.94
N LYS A 24 9.36 -9.01 43.23
CA LYS A 24 9.29 -8.94 41.76
C LYS A 24 9.43 -7.51 41.26
N LEU A 25 10.15 -7.31 40.16
CA LEU A 25 10.28 -6.01 39.50
C LEU A 25 8.96 -5.59 38.84
N ILE A 26 8.54 -4.38 39.13
CA ILE A 26 7.44 -3.66 38.49
C ILE A 26 8.03 -2.48 37.74
N LEU A 27 7.68 -2.37 36.46
CA LEU A 27 8.02 -1.23 35.62
C LEU A 27 6.84 -0.26 35.57
N ASP A 28 7.07 0.99 35.95
CA ASP A 28 6.16 2.07 35.59
C ASP A 28 6.47 2.51 34.16
N THR A 29 5.45 2.50 33.31
CA THR A 29 5.60 2.81 31.88
C THR A 29 5.19 4.25 31.56
N GLU A 30 4.85 5.04 32.57
CA GLU A 30 4.61 6.49 32.47
C GLU A 30 5.60 7.22 33.38
N ILE A 31 6.59 7.88 32.76
CA ILE A 31 7.63 8.65 33.42
C ILE A 31 7.45 10.11 33.00
N ASN A 32 7.25 11.01 33.96
CA ASN A 32 7.28 12.44 33.71
C ASN A 32 8.73 12.92 33.69
N PHE A 33 9.26 13.20 32.49
CA PHE A 33 10.65 13.63 32.32
C PHE A 33 11.03 14.90 33.09
N SER A 34 10.09 15.81 33.33
CA SER A 34 10.40 17.08 34.01
C SER A 34 10.51 16.92 35.53
N SER A 35 9.75 16.00 36.13
CA SER A 35 9.69 15.80 37.58
C SER A 35 10.33 14.49 38.04
N ASP A 36 10.77 13.64 37.11
CA ASP A 36 11.26 12.27 37.35
C ASP A 36 10.25 11.38 38.09
N SER A 37 8.99 11.83 38.19
CA SER A 37 7.94 11.09 38.87
C SER A 37 7.38 10.05 37.91
N SER A 38 7.37 8.79 38.34
CA SER A 38 6.69 7.71 37.65
C SER A 38 5.32 7.43 38.27
N ARG A 39 4.41 6.88 37.47
CA ARG A 39 3.15 6.32 37.99
C ARG A 39 2.84 4.99 37.31
N PRO A 40 2.12 4.08 37.99
CA PRO A 40 1.54 2.92 37.34
C PRO A 40 0.65 3.41 36.18
N SER A 41 0.71 2.76 35.02
CA SER A 41 -0.21 3.12 33.94
C SER A 41 -1.66 2.99 34.45
N PRO A 42 -2.55 3.98 34.22
CA PRO A 42 -3.96 3.93 34.63
C PRO A 42 -4.73 2.72 34.07
N LEU A 43 -4.18 2.07 33.04
CA LEU A 43 -4.68 0.83 32.43
C LEU A 43 -4.19 -0.45 33.10
N GLY A 44 -3.50 -0.35 34.24
CA GLY A 44 -3.25 -1.42 35.20
C GLY A 44 -2.37 -2.57 34.70
N SER A 45 -1.72 -3.21 35.66
CA SER A 45 -1.07 -4.54 35.57
C SER A 45 -2.03 -5.69 35.16
N LYS A 46 -3.22 -5.39 34.66
CA LYS A 46 -4.22 -6.31 34.08
C LYS A 46 -4.44 -6.07 32.57
N GLY A 47 -3.53 -5.36 31.92
CA GLY A 47 -3.57 -5.06 30.48
C GLY A 47 -3.46 -6.27 29.54
N VAL A 48 -3.39 -7.51 30.06
CA VAL A 48 -3.45 -8.73 29.25
C VAL A 48 -4.88 -9.18 28.94
N LEU A 49 -5.88 -8.74 29.73
CA LEU A 49 -7.30 -9.04 29.46
C LEU A 49 -7.83 -8.40 28.16
N ALA A 50 -7.07 -7.52 27.51
CA ALA A 50 -7.42 -6.93 26.20
C ALA A 50 -7.08 -7.85 25.01
N SER A 51 -6.42 -8.99 25.23
CA SER A 51 -6.06 -9.94 24.17
C SER A 51 -7.28 -10.71 23.61
N SER A 52 -8.30 -10.98 24.43
CA SER A 52 -9.49 -11.76 24.04
C SER A 52 -10.52 -10.99 23.21
N LEU A 53 -10.34 -9.66 23.08
CA LEU A 53 -11.32 -8.78 22.45
C LEU A 53 -10.79 -8.13 21.19
N GLY A 54 -9.84 -8.70 20.42
CA GLY A 54 -9.38 -8.19 19.11
C GLY A 54 -8.93 -6.72 19.05
N PHE A 55 -8.93 -6.04 20.18
CA PHE A 55 -8.55 -4.67 20.47
C PHE A 55 -7.35 -4.80 21.41
N SER A 56 -6.21 -5.17 20.85
CA SER A 56 -4.97 -4.57 21.34
C SER A 56 -4.92 -3.11 20.84
N SER A 57 -5.97 -2.33 21.14
CA SER A 57 -5.99 -0.87 21.10
C SER A 57 -5.63 -0.29 22.46
N THR A 58 -5.34 -1.12 23.47
CA THR A 58 -4.53 -0.67 24.60
C THR A 58 -3.10 -0.45 24.10
N LEU A 59 -2.93 0.73 23.50
CA LEU A 59 -1.79 1.61 23.75
C LEU A 59 -1.53 1.64 25.25
N SER A 60 -0.89 0.60 25.76
CA SER A 60 -0.12 0.70 26.97
C SER A 60 1.31 0.74 26.49
N THR A 61 2.01 1.78 26.92
CA THR A 61 3.46 1.94 26.90
C THR A 61 4.23 0.68 27.35
N SER A 62 3.54 -0.36 27.88
CA SER A 62 4.07 -1.70 28.16
C SER A 62 4.56 -2.48 26.93
N SER A 63 3.92 -2.42 25.75
CA SER A 63 4.37 -3.27 24.62
C SER A 63 5.70 -2.81 24.02
N SER A 64 5.92 -1.51 23.87
CA SER A 64 7.20 -0.97 23.38
C SER A 64 8.32 -1.10 24.41
N GLY A 65 8.02 -0.98 25.71
CA GLY A 65 8.98 -1.23 26.79
C GLY A 65 9.43 -2.69 26.87
N VAL A 66 8.48 -3.63 26.77
CA VAL A 66 8.78 -5.08 26.69
C VAL A 66 9.66 -5.39 25.47
N GLN A 67 9.29 -4.86 24.31
CA GLN A 67 10.05 -5.04 23.07
C GLN A 67 11.46 -4.44 23.14
N LEU A 68 11.61 -3.29 23.81
CA LEU A 68 12.91 -2.67 24.05
C LEU A 68 13.79 -3.54 24.94
N LEU A 69 13.27 -3.98 26.09
CA LEU A 69 14.00 -4.85 27.02
C LEU A 69 14.39 -6.16 26.36
N TRP A 70 13.47 -6.76 25.60
CA TRP A 70 13.76 -7.95 24.79
C TRP A 70 14.88 -7.70 23.77
N ALA A 71 14.82 -6.61 23.01
CA ALA A 71 15.83 -6.26 22.03
C ALA A 71 17.21 -6.04 22.68
N VAL A 72 17.27 -5.33 23.80
CA VAL A 72 18.50 -5.06 24.52
C VAL A 72 19.07 -6.33 25.17
N TYR A 73 18.22 -7.21 25.70
CA TYR A 73 18.63 -8.55 26.14
C TYR A 73 19.27 -9.33 24.98
N ARG A 74 18.62 -9.37 23.81
CA ARG A 74 19.14 -10.04 22.61
C ARG A 74 20.52 -9.51 22.18
N PHE A 75 20.78 -8.23 22.38
CA PHE A 75 22.08 -7.63 22.08
C PHE A 75 23.16 -7.99 23.12
N THR A 76 22.80 -7.96 24.40
CA THR A 76 23.77 -7.95 25.52
C THR A 76 23.92 -9.29 26.22
N GLY A 77 22.90 -10.13 26.21
CA GLY A 77 22.79 -11.32 27.06
C GLY A 77 22.60 -11.02 28.55
N ASP A 78 22.49 -9.74 28.94
CA ASP A 78 22.43 -9.34 30.34
C ASP A 78 21.04 -9.60 30.93
N GLN A 79 21.01 -10.44 31.96
CA GLN A 79 19.80 -10.89 32.64
C GLN A 79 19.00 -9.73 33.26
N LYS A 80 19.62 -8.58 33.55
CA LYS A 80 18.89 -7.43 34.11
C LYS A 80 17.76 -6.93 33.19
N TYR A 81 17.90 -7.11 31.86
CA TYR A 81 16.86 -6.73 30.90
C TYR A 81 15.79 -7.83 30.73
N LEU A 82 16.13 -9.09 31.02
CA LEU A 82 15.19 -10.21 30.96
C LEU A 82 14.36 -10.36 32.24
N GLN A 83 14.95 -10.07 33.40
CA GLN A 83 14.31 -10.27 34.70
C GLN A 83 12.93 -9.60 34.85
N PRO A 84 12.72 -8.33 34.43
CA PRO A 84 11.40 -7.72 34.50
C PRO A 84 10.35 -8.46 33.64
N LEU A 85 10.76 -9.06 32.52
CA LEU A 85 9.86 -9.85 31.67
C LEU A 85 9.48 -11.15 32.39
N ILE A 86 10.44 -11.82 33.02
CA ILE A 86 10.16 -13.01 33.84
C ILE A 86 9.19 -12.67 34.98
N ASP A 87 9.39 -11.54 35.66
CA ASP A 87 8.58 -11.12 36.79
C ASP A 87 7.12 -10.78 36.40
N MET A 88 6.91 -10.31 35.15
CA MET A 88 5.59 -10.07 34.55
C MET A 88 4.79 -11.36 34.29
N GLY A 89 5.44 -12.51 34.22
CA GLY A 89 4.80 -13.82 34.01
C GLY A 89 4.64 -14.22 32.54
N GLU A 90 4.07 -15.42 32.33
CA GLU A 90 3.96 -16.12 31.04
C GLU A 90 3.30 -15.32 29.91
N GLU A 91 2.26 -14.56 30.25
CA GLU A 91 1.50 -13.77 29.29
C GLU A 91 2.35 -12.74 28.53
N VAL A 92 3.43 -12.24 29.14
CA VAL A 92 4.30 -11.25 28.49
C VAL A 92 4.97 -11.80 27.25
N LEU A 93 5.21 -13.11 27.18
CA LEU A 93 5.85 -13.74 26.02
C LEU A 93 5.02 -13.55 24.75
N GLY A 94 3.69 -13.51 24.86
CA GLY A 94 2.79 -13.25 23.73
C GLY A 94 2.94 -11.85 23.13
N SER A 95 3.47 -10.90 23.91
CA SER A 95 3.74 -9.53 23.45
C SER A 95 5.11 -9.36 22.79
N ILE A 96 6.00 -10.36 22.90
CA ILE A 96 7.31 -10.38 22.25
C ILE A 96 7.16 -10.89 20.81
N SER A 97 7.76 -10.16 19.87
CA SER A 97 7.64 -10.48 18.44
C SER A 97 8.35 -11.78 18.08
N GLY A 98 9.51 -12.07 18.70
CA GLY A 98 10.25 -13.30 18.48
C GLY A 98 9.64 -14.51 19.21
N ASN A 99 10.08 -15.70 18.82
CA ASN A 99 9.76 -16.94 19.53
C ASN A 99 10.56 -17.04 20.85
N ALA A 100 10.17 -16.23 21.84
CA ALA A 100 10.89 -16.09 23.10
C ALA A 100 10.96 -17.41 23.90
N LEU A 101 9.92 -18.24 23.83
CA LEU A 101 9.88 -19.55 24.49
C LEU A 101 11.07 -20.42 24.04
N ASP A 102 11.27 -20.56 22.74
CA ASP A 102 12.34 -21.39 22.16
C ASP A 102 13.70 -20.73 22.29
N ILE A 103 13.79 -19.42 22.05
CA ILE A 103 15.04 -18.65 22.16
C ILE A 103 15.62 -18.70 23.59
N LEU A 104 14.77 -18.72 24.60
CA LEU A 104 15.18 -18.81 26.01
C LEU A 104 15.30 -20.26 26.51
N GLY A 105 14.95 -21.26 25.70
CA GLY A 105 14.94 -22.67 26.12
C GLY A 105 13.92 -22.98 27.21
N MET A 106 12.78 -22.29 27.22
CA MET A 106 11.78 -22.35 28.31
C MET A 106 10.65 -23.37 28.08
N ARG A 107 10.79 -24.26 27.08
CA ARG A 107 9.80 -25.32 26.81
C ARG A 107 9.54 -26.21 28.04
N GLU A 108 10.60 -26.66 28.70
CA GLU A 108 10.52 -27.58 29.84
C GLU A 108 10.07 -26.94 31.16
N SER A 109 10.03 -25.61 31.23
CA SER A 109 9.55 -24.86 32.38
C SER A 109 8.19 -24.24 32.07
N LEU A 110 8.20 -23.07 31.45
CA LEU A 110 7.01 -22.29 31.18
C LEU A 110 6.10 -22.96 30.14
N GLY A 111 6.67 -23.60 29.12
CA GLY A 111 5.91 -24.32 28.11
C GLY A 111 5.04 -25.42 28.72
N LYS A 112 5.61 -26.24 29.61
CA LYS A 112 4.86 -27.26 30.36
C LYS A 112 3.80 -26.66 31.27
N GLN A 113 4.12 -25.58 32.00
CA GLN A 113 3.17 -24.88 32.85
C GLN A 113 1.95 -24.39 32.06
N ILE A 114 2.17 -23.77 30.89
CA ILE A 114 1.09 -23.31 30.00
C ILE A 114 0.21 -24.49 29.56
N VAL A 115 0.82 -25.61 29.17
CA VAL A 115 0.07 -26.82 28.75
C VAL A 115 -0.81 -27.38 29.86
N GLU A 116 -0.38 -27.32 31.13
CA GLU A 116 -1.15 -27.86 32.27
C GLU A 116 -2.50 -27.16 32.49
N HIS A 117 -2.64 -25.90 32.05
CA HIS A 117 -3.85 -25.10 32.26
C HIS A 117 -4.46 -24.55 30.96
N THR A 118 -4.06 -25.08 29.79
CA THR A 118 -4.61 -24.68 28.49
C THR A 118 -5.23 -25.89 27.80
N SER A 119 -6.38 -25.70 27.14
CA SER A 119 -7.01 -26.73 26.31
C SER A 119 -7.34 -26.18 24.92
N PRO A 120 -7.69 -27.02 23.93
CA PRO A 120 -8.06 -26.50 22.61
C PRO A 120 -9.20 -25.48 22.66
N VAL A 121 -10.15 -25.67 23.58
CA VAL A 121 -11.36 -24.84 23.71
C VAL A 121 -11.26 -23.76 24.80
N ASP A 122 -10.19 -23.73 25.58
CA ASP A 122 -10.02 -22.81 26.71
C ASP A 122 -8.58 -22.30 26.84
N GLY A 123 -8.43 -21.01 27.12
CA GLY A 123 -7.16 -20.28 27.11
C GLY A 123 -7.09 -19.22 26.01
N ASN A 124 -6.14 -18.29 26.14
CA ASN A 124 -5.92 -17.24 25.13
C ASN A 124 -5.15 -17.79 23.91
N ASP A 125 -5.22 -17.10 22.77
CA ASP A 125 -4.60 -17.53 21.51
C ASP A 125 -3.10 -17.83 21.63
N PHE A 126 -2.36 -17.04 22.43
CA PHE A 126 -0.93 -17.25 22.63
C PHE A 126 -0.65 -18.55 23.42
N PHE A 127 -1.44 -18.84 24.44
CA PHE A 127 -1.31 -20.09 25.20
C PHE A 127 -1.69 -21.29 24.34
N LYS A 128 -2.74 -21.19 23.53
CA LYS A 128 -3.10 -22.23 22.54
C LYS A 128 -1.96 -22.43 21.53
N HIS A 129 -1.31 -21.36 21.07
CA HIS A 129 -0.14 -21.46 20.20
C HIS A 129 1.03 -22.19 20.88
N VAL A 130 1.38 -21.84 22.12
CA VAL A 130 2.43 -22.53 22.88
C VAL A 130 2.06 -23.99 23.12
N ALA A 131 0.82 -24.28 23.50
CA ALA A 131 0.35 -25.65 23.72
C ALA A 131 0.45 -26.50 22.45
N TRP A 132 0.15 -25.92 21.27
CA TRP A 132 0.43 -26.57 19.99
C TRP A 132 1.92 -26.82 19.78
N GLN A 133 2.79 -25.83 19.99
CA GLN A 133 4.24 -26.02 19.82
C GLN A 133 4.82 -27.12 20.72
N MET A 134 4.23 -27.30 21.91
CA MET A 134 4.64 -28.29 22.90
C MET A 134 4.11 -29.69 22.61
N THR A 135 2.89 -29.81 22.07
CA THR A 135 2.17 -31.09 21.94
C THR A 135 2.06 -31.62 20.51
N GLY A 136 2.22 -30.76 19.50
CA GLY A 136 1.92 -31.06 18.10
C GLY A 136 0.41 -31.15 17.80
N ASN A 137 -0.47 -30.99 18.78
CA ASN A 137 -1.91 -31.11 18.58
C ASN A 137 -2.46 -29.89 17.83
N LYS A 138 -2.84 -30.06 16.57
CA LYS A 138 -3.34 -28.96 15.72
C LYS A 138 -4.74 -28.47 16.12
N ALA A 139 -5.48 -29.18 16.97
CA ALA A 139 -6.78 -28.72 17.48
C ALA A 139 -6.68 -27.38 18.23
N TYR A 140 -5.54 -27.09 18.87
CA TYR A 140 -5.30 -25.77 19.46
C TYR A 140 -5.27 -24.66 18.40
N LEU A 141 -4.64 -24.93 17.23
CA LEU A 141 -4.58 -23.99 16.11
C LEU A 141 -5.96 -23.77 15.48
N GLU A 142 -6.68 -24.86 15.23
CA GLU A 142 -8.03 -24.83 14.64
C GLU A 142 -8.96 -23.94 15.45
N ASN A 143 -8.95 -24.08 16.78
CA ASN A 143 -9.81 -23.29 17.65
C ASN A 143 -9.42 -21.81 17.67
N TYR A 144 -8.13 -21.45 17.81
CA TYR A 144 -7.81 -20.02 17.82
C TYR A 144 -7.95 -19.37 16.42
N TYR A 145 -7.78 -20.11 15.32
CA TYR A 145 -8.13 -19.59 13.98
C TYR A 145 -9.63 -19.37 13.85
N ALA A 146 -10.46 -20.27 14.40
CA ALA A 146 -11.90 -20.08 14.47
C ALA A 146 -12.27 -18.85 15.31
N ASP A 147 -11.68 -18.70 16.51
CA ASP A 147 -11.88 -17.54 17.40
C ASP A 147 -11.52 -16.22 16.68
N GLN A 148 -10.39 -16.18 15.96
CA GLN A 148 -9.96 -14.99 15.21
C GLN A 148 -10.85 -14.68 14.01
N THR A 149 -11.39 -15.71 13.35
CA THR A 149 -12.35 -15.57 12.26
C THR A 149 -13.67 -15.01 12.78
N GLU A 150 -14.19 -15.56 13.88
CA GLU A 150 -15.40 -15.09 14.54
C GLU A 150 -15.23 -13.63 15.00
N GLN A 151 -14.12 -13.30 15.67
CA GLN A 151 -13.82 -11.93 16.07
C GLN A 151 -13.75 -10.97 14.89
N SER A 152 -13.15 -11.40 13.77
CA SER A 152 -13.07 -10.57 12.56
C SER A 152 -14.46 -10.34 11.97
N ALA A 153 -15.32 -11.36 11.91
CA ALA A 153 -16.70 -11.25 11.44
C ALA A 153 -17.56 -10.35 12.35
N LEU A 154 -17.47 -10.53 13.67
CA LEU A 154 -18.18 -9.69 14.66
C LEU A 154 -17.81 -8.20 14.54
N ARG A 155 -16.60 -7.91 14.07
CA ARG A 155 -16.05 -6.55 13.94
C ARG A 155 -16.11 -6.01 12.53
N GLU A 156 -16.52 -6.83 11.55
CA GLU A 156 -16.48 -6.46 10.14
C GLU A 156 -17.15 -5.10 9.95
N TYR A 157 -18.40 -4.96 10.41
CA TYR A 157 -19.14 -3.71 10.34
C TYR A 157 -18.37 -2.53 10.93
N ILE A 158 -17.80 -2.64 12.14
CA ILE A 158 -17.13 -1.50 12.78
C ILE A 158 -15.78 -1.14 12.14
N ASN A 159 -15.13 -2.13 11.51
CA ASN A 159 -13.87 -2.00 10.80
C ASN A 159 -14.05 -1.53 9.34
N THR A 160 -15.23 -1.67 8.75
CA THR A 160 -15.50 -1.30 7.35
C THR A 160 -16.47 -0.11 7.25
N GLU A 161 -17.67 -0.21 7.84
CA GLU A 161 -18.78 0.73 7.63
C GLU A 161 -19.02 1.66 8.84
N GLY A 162 -19.04 1.09 10.06
CA GLY A 162 -19.46 1.74 11.29
C GLY A 162 -18.52 2.84 11.82
N SER A 163 -17.31 2.97 11.26
CA SER A 163 -16.38 4.11 11.41
C SER A 163 -16.25 4.71 12.82
N LEU A 164 -15.98 3.91 13.86
CA LEU A 164 -15.60 4.46 15.18
C LEU A 164 -14.18 5.08 15.17
N TRP A 165 -13.31 4.63 14.27
CA TRP A 165 -11.96 5.17 14.06
C TRP A 165 -11.62 5.18 12.57
N SER A 166 -11.45 6.37 11.99
CA SER A 166 -11.15 6.53 10.55
C SER A 166 -9.71 6.13 10.17
N ASP A 167 -8.79 5.97 11.14
CA ASP A 167 -7.40 5.54 10.93
C ASP A 167 -7.13 4.10 11.39
N ARG A 168 -8.15 3.33 11.82
CA ARG A 168 -7.93 2.05 12.53
C ARG A 168 -8.87 0.94 12.09
N VAL A 169 -8.35 0.07 11.24
CA VAL A 169 -8.87 -1.28 11.03
C VAL A 169 -8.08 -2.23 11.94
N GLY A 170 -8.77 -2.97 12.80
CA GLY A 170 -8.16 -3.95 13.70
C GLY A 170 -8.55 -5.38 13.35
N ALA A 171 -7.59 -6.18 12.87
CA ALA A 171 -7.74 -7.62 12.67
C ALA A 171 -6.77 -8.38 13.58
N ALA A 172 -7.22 -9.52 14.13
CA ALA A 172 -6.37 -10.39 14.92
C ALA A 172 -5.37 -11.10 13.99
N ASN A 173 -4.11 -10.68 14.01
CA ASN A 173 -3.08 -11.20 13.09
C ASN A 173 -1.76 -11.59 13.77
N ARG A 174 -1.65 -11.49 15.11
CA ARG A 174 -0.43 -11.81 15.85
C ARG A 174 -0.10 -13.29 15.77
N GLU A 175 -1.02 -14.14 16.20
CA GLU A 175 -0.79 -15.59 16.22
C GLU A 175 -0.82 -16.22 14.82
N LEU A 176 -1.54 -15.60 13.85
CA LEU A 176 -1.45 -15.98 12.43
C LEU A 176 -0.02 -15.80 11.90
N GLN A 177 0.62 -14.68 12.22
CA GLN A 177 2.02 -14.45 11.85
C GLN A 177 2.94 -15.43 12.59
N ARG A 178 2.71 -15.65 13.90
CA ARG A 178 3.57 -16.51 14.71
C ARG A 178 3.59 -17.96 14.20
N SER A 179 2.43 -18.55 13.94
CA SER A 179 2.34 -19.91 13.41
C SER A 179 2.92 -20.03 11.99
N ARG A 180 2.70 -19.03 11.13
CA ARG A 180 3.12 -19.10 9.72
C ARG A 180 4.56 -18.70 9.46
N LEU A 181 5.10 -17.76 10.23
CA LEU A 181 6.40 -17.10 10.01
C LEU A 181 7.43 -17.36 11.12
N GLY A 182 7.05 -18.08 12.18
CA GLY A 182 7.92 -18.37 13.32
C GLY A 182 8.10 -17.19 14.29
N GLY A 183 7.24 -16.18 14.17
CA GLY A 183 7.25 -14.94 14.94
C GLY A 183 6.38 -13.87 14.30
N ILE A 184 6.31 -12.69 14.91
CA ILE A 184 5.49 -11.56 14.45
C ILE A 184 6.37 -10.64 13.59
N ALA A 185 5.99 -10.44 12.33
CA ALA A 185 6.71 -9.56 11.42
C ALA A 185 6.39 -8.09 11.67
N LEU A 186 5.10 -7.79 11.79
CA LEU A 186 4.62 -6.43 12.01
C LEU A 186 3.33 -6.44 12.82
N VAL A 187 3.33 -5.62 13.86
CA VAL A 187 2.12 -5.25 14.58
C VAL A 187 2.32 -3.84 15.12
N ARG A 188 1.23 -3.08 15.24
CA ARG A 188 1.28 -1.71 15.75
C ARG A 188 1.96 -1.66 17.12
N GLY A 189 2.88 -0.71 17.29
CA GLY A 189 3.61 -0.46 18.54
C GLY A 189 4.81 -1.39 18.77
N ALA A 190 5.00 -2.44 17.97
CA ALA A 190 6.22 -3.23 17.99
C ALA A 190 7.35 -2.45 17.31
N ILE A 191 8.49 -2.36 18.00
CA ILE A 191 9.70 -1.68 17.50
C ILE A 191 10.73 -2.66 16.92
N THR A 192 10.48 -3.97 17.05
CA THR A 192 11.30 -5.02 16.44
C THR A 192 10.43 -6.06 15.72
N SER A 193 10.93 -6.50 14.58
CA SER A 193 10.41 -7.65 13.84
C SER A 193 10.94 -8.95 14.47
N GLY A 194 10.13 -9.99 14.55
CA GLY A 194 10.49 -11.25 15.22
C GLY A 194 10.26 -12.52 14.41
N GLN A 195 9.76 -12.40 13.18
CA GLN A 195 9.59 -13.52 12.27
C GLN A 195 10.93 -14.16 11.88
N SER A 196 10.95 -15.48 11.75
CA SER A 196 12.15 -16.22 11.35
C SER A 196 12.32 -16.22 9.83
N VAL A 197 11.20 -16.28 9.08
CA VAL A 197 11.17 -16.28 7.61
C VAL A 197 10.03 -15.42 7.06
N SER A 198 10.12 -15.07 5.78
CA SER A 198 9.01 -14.57 4.97
C SER A 198 8.89 -15.34 3.65
N TRP A 199 7.77 -15.21 2.95
CA TRP A 199 7.48 -15.98 1.74
C TRP A 199 7.01 -15.10 0.59
N ILE A 200 7.47 -15.42 -0.61
CA ILE A 200 6.94 -14.88 -1.88
C ILE A 200 6.53 -16.07 -2.75
N PHE A 201 5.26 -16.13 -3.13
CA PHE A 201 4.74 -17.18 -4.01
C PHE A 201 4.84 -16.74 -5.47
N LYS A 202 5.22 -17.66 -6.35
CA LYS A 202 5.31 -17.39 -7.78
C LYS A 202 3.99 -17.75 -8.45
N SER A 203 3.39 -16.77 -9.12
CA SER A 203 2.18 -16.95 -9.92
C SER A 203 2.27 -18.19 -10.84
N PRO A 204 1.22 -19.02 -10.94
CA PRO A 204 -0.15 -18.77 -10.45
C PRO A 204 -0.39 -19.05 -8.96
N ALA A 205 0.60 -19.56 -8.22
CA ALA A 205 0.46 -19.79 -6.79
C ALA A 205 0.41 -18.46 -6.01
N SER A 206 -0.32 -18.45 -4.90
CA SER A 206 -0.41 -17.32 -3.96
C SER A 206 -0.22 -17.79 -2.51
N GLU A 207 -0.33 -16.87 -1.55
CA GLU A 207 -0.33 -17.19 -0.12
C GLU A 207 -1.41 -18.21 0.29
N ALA A 208 -2.49 -18.34 -0.48
CA ALA A 208 -3.54 -19.32 -0.27
C ALA A 208 -3.19 -20.73 -0.80
N SER A 209 -2.15 -20.86 -1.64
CA SER A 209 -1.73 -22.14 -2.23
C SER A 209 -1.01 -23.07 -1.23
N ALA A 210 -0.61 -22.56 -0.05
CA ALA A 210 0.06 -23.34 0.97
C ALA A 210 -0.36 -22.96 2.40
N ALA A 211 -0.60 -23.99 3.21
CA ALA A 211 -0.67 -23.90 4.67
C ALA A 211 0.74 -24.13 5.24
N ILE A 212 1.22 -23.18 6.04
CA ILE A 212 2.59 -23.20 6.59
C ILE A 212 2.51 -23.09 8.11
N LEU A 213 3.22 -23.97 8.80
CA LEU A 213 3.35 -23.98 10.25
C LEU A 213 4.83 -24.07 10.67
N ILE A 214 5.24 -23.28 11.65
CA ILE A 214 6.60 -23.28 12.21
C ILE A 214 6.53 -23.67 13.69
N PRO A 215 6.53 -24.98 14.01
CA PRO A 215 6.39 -25.48 15.38
C PRO A 215 7.60 -25.19 16.28
N TYR A 216 8.76 -24.88 15.69
CA TYR A 216 9.98 -24.56 16.41
C TYR A 216 10.85 -23.60 15.60
N SER A 217 11.33 -22.54 16.26
CA SER A 217 12.27 -21.61 15.64
C SER A 217 13.16 -20.90 16.66
N THR A 218 14.46 -20.92 16.38
CA THR A 218 15.48 -20.09 16.99
C THR A 218 16.31 -19.43 15.89
N PRO A 219 17.18 -18.46 16.20
CA PRO A 219 18.09 -17.89 15.21
C PRO A 219 19.04 -18.90 14.55
N THR A 220 19.21 -20.11 15.11
CA THR A 220 20.18 -21.11 14.64
C THR A 220 19.55 -22.44 14.22
N GLU A 221 18.24 -22.60 14.39
CA GLU A 221 17.56 -23.86 14.09
C GLU A 221 16.06 -23.61 13.92
N MET A 222 15.42 -24.28 12.97
CA MET A 222 13.96 -24.20 12.77
C MET A 222 13.39 -25.44 12.10
N LYS A 223 12.12 -25.72 12.39
CA LYS A 223 11.31 -26.72 11.73
C LYS A 223 10.12 -26.04 11.06
N ILE A 224 9.87 -26.34 9.79
CA ILE A 224 8.77 -25.78 8.99
C ILE A 224 7.99 -26.92 8.36
N LEU A 225 6.67 -26.85 8.47
CA LEU A 225 5.71 -27.73 7.81
C LEU A 225 5.03 -26.93 6.70
N VAL A 226 5.04 -27.46 5.48
CA VAL A 226 4.40 -26.84 4.31
C VAL A 226 3.47 -27.84 3.66
N TYR A 227 2.16 -27.63 3.79
CA TYR A 227 1.16 -28.39 3.05
C TYR A 227 0.65 -27.56 1.87
N THR A 228 0.77 -28.10 0.66
CA THR A 228 0.27 -27.46 -0.55
C THR A 228 -1.19 -27.80 -0.79
N LEU A 229 -2.02 -26.78 -1.06
CA LEU A 229 -3.45 -26.96 -1.35
C LEU A 229 -3.72 -27.18 -2.84
N ASP A 230 -2.85 -26.65 -3.69
CA ASP A 230 -3.01 -26.69 -5.14
C ASP A 230 -2.82 -28.10 -5.71
N GLN A 231 -3.52 -28.39 -6.81
CA GLN A 231 -3.36 -29.60 -7.62
C GLN A 231 -2.07 -29.61 -8.45
N LYS A 232 -1.35 -28.48 -8.48
CA LYS A 232 -0.10 -28.29 -9.21
C LYS A 232 1.03 -27.98 -8.23
N PRO A 233 2.30 -28.24 -8.61
CA PRO A 233 3.43 -27.85 -7.79
C PRO A 233 3.39 -26.37 -7.42
N VAL A 234 3.70 -26.06 -6.16
CA VAL A 234 3.72 -24.68 -5.64
C VAL A 234 5.16 -24.19 -5.63
N GLU A 235 5.43 -23.13 -6.37
CA GLU A 235 6.73 -22.45 -6.38
C GLU A 235 6.72 -21.26 -5.43
N ALA A 236 7.70 -21.20 -4.52
CA ALA A 236 7.84 -20.10 -3.56
C ALA A 236 9.31 -19.79 -3.27
N ALA A 237 9.59 -18.55 -2.88
CA ALA A 237 10.85 -18.12 -2.29
C ALA A 237 10.65 -17.91 -0.78
N MET A 238 11.52 -18.52 0.03
CA MET A 238 11.60 -18.32 1.48
C MET A 238 12.78 -17.43 1.81
N THR A 239 12.53 -16.27 2.42
CA THR A 239 13.56 -15.30 2.79
C THR A 239 13.92 -15.45 4.26
N GLY A 240 15.22 -15.52 4.57
CA GLY A 240 15.70 -15.46 5.95
C GLY A 240 15.40 -14.10 6.60
N CYS A 241 14.88 -14.08 7.82
CA CYS A 241 14.59 -12.87 8.59
C CYS A 241 15.37 -12.86 9.91
N GLY A 242 14.79 -13.39 10.99
CA GLY A 242 15.38 -13.43 12.34
C GLY A 242 16.38 -14.56 12.58
N ILE A 243 17.27 -14.84 11.63
CA ILE A 243 18.27 -15.92 11.70
C ILE A 243 19.69 -15.39 11.82
N GLU A 244 20.59 -16.18 12.43
CA GLU A 244 22.04 -15.92 12.41
C GLU A 244 22.59 -16.21 11.01
N PRO A 245 23.55 -15.39 10.53
CA PRO A 245 24.15 -15.63 9.24
C PRO A 245 25.18 -16.76 9.31
N GLY A 246 25.27 -17.56 8.24
CA GLY A 246 26.34 -18.53 8.06
C GLY A 246 25.92 -19.74 7.23
N THR A 247 26.57 -20.87 7.51
CA THR A 247 26.35 -22.12 6.77
C THR A 247 25.24 -22.92 7.43
N TRP A 248 24.17 -23.21 6.69
CA TRP A 248 23.01 -23.96 7.15
C TRP A 248 22.91 -25.32 6.46
N GLU A 249 22.61 -26.34 7.25
CA GLU A 249 22.13 -27.64 6.78
C GLU A 249 20.60 -27.60 6.73
N ILE A 250 20.03 -28.04 5.60
CA ILE A 250 18.59 -28.10 5.39
C ILE A 250 18.22 -29.48 4.89
N ASN A 251 17.38 -30.17 5.66
CA ASN A 251 16.79 -31.45 5.30
C ASN A 251 15.34 -31.21 4.87
N GLN A 252 15.04 -31.52 3.61
CA GLN A 252 13.70 -31.53 3.05
C GLN A 252 13.19 -32.97 3.00
N GLY A 253 12.04 -33.24 3.60
CA GLY A 253 11.38 -34.53 3.53
C GLY A 253 9.88 -34.43 3.36
N LEU A 254 9.22 -35.56 3.11
CA LEU A 254 7.76 -35.69 3.09
C LEU A 254 7.28 -36.29 4.40
N ASP A 255 6.16 -35.77 4.87
CA ASP A 255 5.31 -36.41 5.89
C ASP A 255 4.10 -37.02 5.16
N THR A 256 4.01 -38.35 5.18
CA THR A 256 2.93 -39.10 4.53
C THR A 256 1.94 -39.73 5.52
N ASN A 257 2.28 -39.73 6.81
CA ASN A 257 1.46 -40.34 7.87
C ASN A 257 0.77 -39.29 8.78
N GLY A 258 1.09 -38.01 8.62
CA GLY A 258 0.50 -36.89 9.35
C GLY A 258 1.03 -36.68 10.76
N ASP A 259 2.21 -37.23 11.10
CA ASP A 259 2.85 -37.09 12.42
C ASP A 259 3.78 -35.88 12.55
N ASP A 260 3.81 -35.02 11.53
CA ASP A 260 4.67 -33.85 11.38
C ASP A 260 6.17 -34.17 11.28
N GLN A 261 6.56 -35.44 11.15
CA GLN A 261 7.94 -35.85 10.91
C GLN A 261 8.11 -36.29 9.46
N ALA A 262 9.31 -36.03 8.92
CA ALA A 262 9.65 -36.58 7.62
C ALA A 262 9.85 -38.09 7.75
N ASP A 263 8.99 -38.88 7.11
CA ASP A 263 9.18 -40.32 6.94
C ASP A 263 10.04 -40.64 5.70
N THR A 264 10.12 -39.69 4.77
CA THR A 264 10.85 -39.82 3.51
C THR A 264 11.75 -38.60 3.30
N LEU A 265 13.07 -38.79 3.33
CA LEU A 265 14.02 -37.73 2.99
C LEU A 265 14.06 -37.52 1.47
N LEU A 266 13.82 -36.28 1.02
CA LEU A 266 13.91 -35.90 -0.39
C LEU A 266 15.28 -35.33 -0.73
N ALA A 267 15.81 -34.46 0.12
CA ALA A 267 17.08 -33.79 -0.12
C ALA A 267 17.71 -33.29 1.18
N THR A 268 19.04 -33.26 1.19
CA THR A 268 19.85 -32.52 2.15
C THR A 268 20.71 -31.52 1.37
N GLN A 269 20.69 -30.26 1.78
CA GLN A 269 21.54 -29.22 1.20
C GLN A 269 22.30 -28.48 2.30
N VAL A 270 23.53 -28.09 1.98
CA VAL A 270 24.36 -27.23 2.83
C VAL A 270 24.60 -25.94 2.07
N ILE A 271 24.09 -24.82 2.58
CA ILE A 271 24.09 -23.53 1.88
C ILE A 271 24.49 -22.38 2.81
N GLU A 272 25.06 -21.32 2.23
CA GLU A 272 25.16 -20.04 2.93
C GLU A 272 23.79 -19.36 2.94
N TRP A 273 23.26 -19.12 4.13
CA TRP A 273 21.95 -18.52 4.32
C TRP A 273 21.92 -17.55 5.50
N GLU A 274 21.20 -16.46 5.31
CA GLU A 274 21.18 -15.32 6.20
C GLU A 274 19.99 -14.42 5.89
N ARG A 275 19.85 -13.34 6.66
CA ARG A 275 18.79 -12.34 6.48
C ARG A 275 18.79 -11.79 5.05
N THR A 276 17.59 -11.56 4.50
CA THR A 276 17.36 -11.03 3.14
C THR A 276 17.72 -11.96 1.98
N ARG A 277 18.21 -13.18 2.26
CA ARG A 277 18.57 -14.15 1.24
C ARG A 277 17.44 -15.16 1.03
N ASP A 278 17.07 -15.36 -0.23
CA ASP A 278 16.02 -16.29 -0.62
C ASP A 278 16.55 -17.71 -0.85
N ILE A 279 15.75 -18.69 -0.42
CA ILE A 279 15.82 -20.08 -0.87
C ILE A 279 14.60 -20.33 -1.74
N LYS A 280 14.81 -20.83 -2.95
CA LYS A 280 13.73 -21.18 -3.88
C LYS A 280 13.27 -22.61 -3.63
N TRP A 281 11.95 -22.78 -3.58
CA TRP A 281 11.31 -24.06 -3.33
C TRP A 281 10.31 -24.40 -4.44
N THR A 282 10.22 -25.69 -4.74
CA THR A 282 9.13 -26.28 -5.49
C THR A 282 8.55 -27.41 -4.65
N PHE A 283 7.33 -27.22 -4.17
CA PHE A 283 6.63 -28.19 -3.35
C PHE A 283 5.72 -29.06 -4.20
N ALA A 284 5.70 -30.37 -3.94
CA ALA A 284 4.78 -31.30 -4.60
C ALA A 284 3.32 -30.94 -4.26
N PRO A 285 2.36 -31.14 -5.18
CA PRO A 285 0.95 -30.85 -4.94
C PRO A 285 0.34 -31.79 -3.89
N GLN A 286 -0.50 -31.24 -3.00
CA GLN A 286 -1.26 -31.97 -1.98
C GLN A 286 -0.41 -32.86 -1.07
N LYS A 287 0.78 -32.38 -0.70
CA LYS A 287 1.72 -33.09 0.18
C LYS A 287 2.21 -32.18 1.29
N THR A 288 2.46 -32.77 2.47
CA THR A 288 3.17 -32.11 3.56
C THR A 288 4.66 -32.30 3.34
N THR A 289 5.38 -31.19 3.16
CA THR A 289 6.83 -31.14 3.17
C THR A 289 7.30 -30.67 4.55
N VAL A 290 8.25 -31.38 5.15
CA VAL A 290 8.91 -30.99 6.39
C VAL A 290 10.31 -30.48 6.05
N LEU A 291 10.61 -29.26 6.49
CA LEU A 291 11.93 -28.66 6.39
C LEU A 291 12.53 -28.58 7.79
N ASN A 292 13.67 -29.24 8.00
CA ASN A 292 14.49 -29.09 9.20
C ASN A 292 15.75 -28.33 8.83
N LEU A 293 15.95 -27.15 9.43
CA LEU A 293 17.07 -26.26 9.14
C LEU A 293 17.91 -26.07 10.40
N ARG A 294 19.23 -26.19 10.30
CA ARG A 294 20.17 -26.00 11.41
C ARG A 294 21.44 -25.31 10.94
N LEU A 295 21.86 -24.30 11.68
CA LEU A 295 23.14 -23.62 11.46
C LEU A 295 24.29 -24.54 11.86
N LEU A 296 25.22 -24.78 10.94
CA LEU A 296 26.45 -25.53 11.16
C LEU A 296 27.57 -24.62 11.68
N SER A 297 27.70 -23.43 11.10
CA SER A 297 28.74 -22.46 11.47
C SER A 297 28.27 -21.03 11.25
N LYS A 298 28.53 -20.16 12.24
CA LYS A 298 28.25 -18.72 12.16
C LYS A 298 29.25 -18.02 11.23
N SER A 299 28.77 -17.10 10.42
CA SER A 299 29.61 -16.11 9.72
C SER A 299 29.66 -14.80 10.51
N GLU A 300 30.35 -13.79 9.94
CA GLU A 300 30.45 -12.46 10.55
C GLU A 300 29.06 -11.88 10.86
N PRO A 301 28.78 -11.37 12.07
CA PRO A 301 27.45 -10.85 12.42
C PRO A 301 27.07 -9.58 11.63
N TYR A 302 25.77 -9.37 11.39
CA TYR A 302 25.27 -8.23 10.61
C TYR A 302 25.77 -6.86 11.10
N TRP A 303 25.87 -6.65 12.41
CA TRP A 303 26.31 -5.38 13.00
C TRP A 303 27.83 -5.13 12.91
N GLN A 304 28.58 -6.01 12.25
CA GLN A 304 30.00 -5.84 11.94
C GLN A 304 30.25 -5.62 10.45
N ARG A 305 29.18 -5.48 9.64
CA ARG A 305 29.26 -5.42 8.18
C ARG A 305 28.94 -4.03 7.63
N PRO A 306 29.56 -3.64 6.50
CA PRO A 306 29.10 -2.51 5.71
C PRO A 306 27.77 -2.85 5.02
N ASP A 307 27.12 -1.84 4.44
CA ASP A 307 25.90 -2.00 3.65
C ASP A 307 25.82 -0.85 2.64
N LEU A 308 26.32 -1.08 1.43
CA LEU A 308 26.33 -0.10 0.36
C LEU A 308 25.01 -0.18 -0.42
N GLY A 309 24.31 0.95 -0.51
CA GLY A 309 23.01 1.02 -1.15
C GLY A 309 22.93 2.08 -2.23
N ILE A 310 22.14 1.79 -3.26
CA ILE A 310 21.61 2.76 -4.23
C ILE A 310 20.09 2.63 -4.33
N GLY A 311 19.40 3.76 -4.35
CA GLY A 311 17.99 3.87 -4.63
C GLY A 311 17.72 4.42 -6.03
N LYS A 312 16.45 4.34 -6.46
CA LYS A 312 15.98 4.87 -7.76
C LYS A 312 16.27 6.36 -7.93
N GLU A 313 16.23 7.13 -6.83
CA GLU A 313 16.49 8.57 -6.81
C GLU A 313 17.98 8.93 -6.83
N ASP A 314 18.86 7.95 -6.64
CA ASP A 314 20.29 8.18 -6.56
C ASP A 314 20.98 8.20 -7.93
N VAL A 315 20.27 7.88 -9.01
CA VAL A 315 20.83 7.73 -10.35
C VAL A 315 20.28 8.79 -11.30
N THR A 316 21.18 9.54 -11.93
CA THR A 316 20.84 10.50 -12.99
C THR A 316 21.72 10.26 -14.21
N VAL A 317 21.17 10.44 -15.41
CA VAL A 317 21.91 10.26 -16.67
C VAL A 317 21.73 11.51 -17.54
N VAL A 318 22.83 12.16 -17.93
CA VAL A 318 22.86 13.34 -18.81
C VAL A 318 24.05 13.22 -19.76
N ASP A 319 23.84 13.41 -21.07
CA ASP A 319 24.91 13.41 -22.09
C ASP A 319 25.87 12.21 -22.03
N LEU A 320 25.33 10.99 -21.95
CA LEU A 320 26.12 9.74 -21.79
C LEU A 320 27.00 9.70 -20.52
N LYS A 321 26.72 10.56 -19.54
CA LYS A 321 27.32 10.50 -18.20
C LYS A 321 26.26 10.12 -17.19
N MET A 322 26.52 9.04 -16.46
CA MET A 322 25.66 8.57 -15.39
C MET A 322 26.28 8.95 -14.05
N ARG A 323 25.55 9.73 -13.25
CA ARG A 323 25.88 10.06 -11.87
C ARG A 323 25.08 9.18 -10.92
N VAL A 324 25.77 8.55 -9.99
CA VAL A 324 25.19 7.62 -9.01
C VAL A 324 25.62 8.03 -7.61
N LYS A 325 24.65 8.26 -6.71
CA LYS A 325 24.90 8.51 -5.30
C LYS A 325 24.86 7.19 -4.53
N VAL A 326 26.02 6.73 -4.08
CA VAL A 326 26.12 5.52 -3.26
C VAL A 326 26.10 5.91 -1.79
N HIS A 327 25.34 5.17 -0.97
CA HIS A 327 25.24 5.36 0.49
C HIS A 327 25.95 4.22 1.21
N ASN A 328 26.53 4.48 2.37
CA ASN A 328 26.79 3.44 3.36
C ASN A 328 25.70 3.51 4.45
N LEU A 329 24.93 2.43 4.57
CA LEU A 329 23.84 2.20 5.53
C LEU A 329 24.27 1.22 6.64
N GLY A 330 25.50 0.73 6.57
CA GLY A 330 26.02 -0.37 7.38
C GLY A 330 26.42 0.03 8.78
N SER A 331 26.93 -0.95 9.52
CA SER A 331 27.41 -0.74 10.89
C SER A 331 28.89 -0.37 10.96
N VAL A 332 29.65 -0.64 9.90
CA VAL A 332 31.09 -0.33 9.79
C VAL A 332 31.42 0.35 8.47
N ASP A 333 32.61 0.95 8.42
CA ASP A 333 33.13 1.61 7.22
C ASP A 333 33.20 0.61 6.05
N ALA A 334 32.75 1.05 4.89
CA ALA A 334 32.89 0.30 3.65
C ALA A 334 34.23 0.67 2.98
N PRO A 335 35.05 -0.30 2.56
CA PRO A 335 36.26 0.00 1.81
C PRO A 335 35.90 0.42 0.37
N LEU A 336 36.92 0.74 -0.43
CA LEU A 336 36.74 1.01 -1.85
C LEU A 336 36.21 -0.24 -2.57
N VAL A 337 35.19 -0.05 -3.40
CA VAL A 337 34.62 -1.09 -4.28
C VAL A 337 34.37 -0.55 -5.68
N MET A 338 34.00 -1.42 -6.62
CA MET A 338 33.63 -1.01 -7.97
C MET A 338 32.12 -0.89 -8.10
N LEU A 339 31.66 0.16 -8.77
CA LEU A 339 30.31 0.27 -9.31
C LEU A 339 30.38 -0.07 -10.79
N ALA A 340 29.58 -1.03 -11.24
CA ALA A 340 29.53 -1.45 -12.63
C ALA A 340 28.17 -1.13 -13.26
N LEU A 341 28.20 -0.60 -14.48
CA LEU A 341 27.06 -0.58 -15.38
C LEU A 341 27.14 -1.83 -16.27
N GLN A 342 26.10 -2.65 -16.24
CA GLN A 342 26.04 -3.92 -16.96
C GLN A 342 24.87 -3.96 -17.92
N GLU A 343 25.11 -4.29 -19.18
CA GLU A 343 24.07 -4.52 -20.19
C GLU A 343 23.98 -6.03 -20.46
N ASN A 344 22.81 -6.64 -20.23
CA ASN A 344 22.61 -8.09 -20.33
C ASN A 344 23.67 -8.91 -19.56
N GLY A 345 24.10 -8.43 -18.39
CA GLY A 345 25.10 -9.08 -17.53
C GLY A 345 26.56 -8.84 -17.93
N LYS A 346 26.84 -8.16 -19.05
CA LYS A 346 28.20 -7.77 -19.43
C LYS A 346 28.52 -6.38 -18.90
N THR A 347 29.62 -6.22 -18.17
CA THR A 347 30.11 -4.91 -17.74
C THR A 347 30.53 -4.07 -18.94
N ILE A 348 29.93 -2.89 -19.07
CA ILE A 348 30.17 -1.94 -20.15
C ILE A 348 30.80 -0.63 -19.68
N ALA A 349 30.65 -0.30 -18.40
CA ALA A 349 31.37 0.79 -17.73
C ALA A 349 31.59 0.43 -16.26
N MET A 350 32.63 1.01 -15.66
CA MET A 350 32.98 0.75 -14.26
C MET A 350 33.71 1.95 -13.66
N ALA A 351 33.42 2.25 -12.39
CA ALA A 351 34.05 3.34 -11.64
C ALA A 351 34.23 2.92 -10.17
N ALA A 352 35.22 3.49 -9.50
CA ALA A 352 35.47 3.19 -8.09
C ALA A 352 34.52 4.00 -7.19
N VAL A 353 33.84 3.30 -6.28
CA VAL A 353 33.21 3.90 -5.10
C VAL A 353 34.30 4.06 -4.04
N PRO A 354 34.62 5.29 -3.59
CA PRO A 354 35.65 5.46 -2.56
C PRO A 354 35.21 4.82 -1.24
N ALA A 355 36.17 4.63 -0.33
CA ALA A 355 35.82 4.17 1.01
C ALA A 355 34.82 5.14 1.67
N LEU A 356 33.76 4.59 2.27
CA LEU A 356 32.68 5.34 2.89
C LEU A 356 32.56 4.98 4.37
N ARG A 357 32.63 5.99 5.23
CA ARG A 357 32.40 5.80 6.68
C ARG A 357 31.00 5.28 6.95
N ALA A 358 30.83 4.53 8.05
CA ALA A 358 29.50 4.17 8.52
C ALA A 358 28.74 5.38 9.12
N PRO A 359 27.40 5.43 9.01
CA PRO A 359 26.54 6.48 9.57
C PRO A 359 26.35 6.32 11.09
N VAL A 360 27.44 6.07 11.83
CA VAL A 360 27.38 5.86 13.29
C VAL A 360 27.02 7.12 14.08
N ASP A 361 27.09 8.30 13.45
CA ASP A 361 26.64 9.58 13.98
C ASP A 361 25.19 9.92 13.62
N LEU A 362 24.47 8.98 12.98
CA LEU A 362 23.09 9.16 12.48
C LEU A 362 22.97 10.21 11.36
N LEU A 363 24.09 10.56 10.70
CA LEU A 363 24.10 11.43 9.53
C LEU A 363 24.41 10.62 8.26
N PRO A 364 23.81 10.93 7.11
CA PRO A 364 24.09 10.24 5.85
C PRO A 364 25.57 10.22 5.48
N LYS A 365 26.04 9.10 4.92
CA LYS A 365 27.41 8.92 4.40
C LYS A 365 27.33 8.48 2.95
N THR A 366 27.73 9.35 2.04
CA THR A 366 27.51 9.16 0.60
C THR A 366 28.72 9.54 -0.23
N ALA A 367 28.81 8.98 -1.45
CA ALA A 367 29.71 9.40 -2.51
C ALA A 367 28.95 9.52 -3.83
N GLU A 368 29.30 10.53 -4.63
CA GLU A 368 28.81 10.68 -6.01
C GLU A 368 29.83 10.09 -6.98
N ILE A 369 29.37 9.17 -7.82
CA ILE A 369 30.19 8.40 -8.76
C ILE A 369 29.75 8.71 -10.18
N GLU A 370 30.70 9.00 -11.05
CA GLU A 370 30.46 9.21 -12.48
C GLU A 370 30.89 8.00 -13.30
N LEU A 371 29.99 7.54 -14.17
CA LEU A 371 30.22 6.48 -15.16
C LEU A 371 30.01 7.04 -16.56
N ALA A 372 30.96 6.78 -17.46
CA ALA A 372 30.78 7.05 -18.88
C ALA A 372 29.94 5.93 -19.51
N VAL A 373 28.77 6.27 -20.03
CA VAL A 373 27.89 5.33 -20.75
C VAL A 373 28.40 5.20 -22.19
N PRO A 374 28.75 3.99 -22.66
CA PRO A 374 29.18 3.79 -24.04
C PRO A 374 28.10 4.24 -25.05
N PRO A 375 28.48 4.87 -26.18
CA PRO A 375 27.52 5.24 -27.22
C PRO A 375 26.77 4.02 -27.76
N GLY A 376 25.45 4.13 -27.91
CA GLY A 376 24.59 3.07 -28.44
C GLY A 376 24.08 2.05 -27.39
N THR A 377 24.42 2.21 -26.11
CA THR A 377 23.89 1.38 -25.02
C THR A 377 22.38 1.57 -24.82
N ASP A 378 21.62 0.47 -24.73
CA ASP A 378 20.21 0.49 -24.33
C ASP A 378 20.11 0.43 -22.79
N LEU A 379 20.01 1.61 -22.19
CA LEU A 379 19.94 1.75 -20.73
C LEU A 379 18.70 1.08 -20.10
N THR A 380 17.65 0.78 -20.87
CA THR A 380 16.48 0.06 -20.33
C THR A 380 16.78 -1.41 -20.01
N ARG A 381 17.88 -1.94 -20.56
CA ARG A 381 18.42 -3.29 -20.32
C ARG A 381 19.62 -3.28 -19.39
N CYS A 382 19.97 -2.11 -18.85
CA CYS A 382 21.12 -1.95 -18.00
C CYS A 382 20.77 -2.13 -16.52
N THR A 383 21.71 -2.69 -15.77
CA THR A 383 21.69 -2.79 -14.32
C THR A 383 22.93 -2.11 -13.76
N LEU A 384 22.76 -1.30 -12.72
CA LEU A 384 23.85 -0.83 -11.88
C LEU A 384 24.06 -1.81 -10.75
N THR A 385 25.31 -2.22 -10.54
CA THR A 385 25.69 -3.17 -9.50
C THR A 385 26.87 -2.62 -8.72
N ILE A 386 26.69 -2.38 -7.42
CA ILE A 386 27.77 -2.11 -6.47
C ILE A 386 28.44 -3.44 -6.14
N ASP A 387 29.78 -3.43 -6.14
CA ASP A 387 30.64 -4.58 -5.87
C ASP A 387 30.26 -5.82 -6.70
N PRO A 388 30.35 -5.75 -8.04
CA PRO A 388 29.94 -6.83 -8.94
C PRO A 388 30.72 -8.14 -8.71
N ASP A 389 31.92 -8.04 -8.16
CA ASP A 389 32.77 -9.19 -7.81
C ASP A 389 32.38 -9.83 -6.48
N ARG A 390 31.44 -9.23 -5.72
CA ARG A 390 30.99 -9.67 -4.38
C ARG A 390 32.14 -9.91 -3.41
N LYS A 391 33.05 -8.95 -3.33
CA LYS A 391 34.18 -8.95 -2.39
C LYS A 391 33.76 -8.55 -0.99
N LEU A 392 32.70 -7.76 -0.85
CA LEU A 392 32.14 -7.36 0.43
C LEU A 392 31.14 -8.39 0.94
N HIS A 393 31.16 -8.53 2.26
CA HIS A 393 30.17 -9.25 3.01
C HIS A 393 29.29 -8.22 3.72
N GLU A 394 28.12 -7.96 3.15
CA GLU A 394 27.27 -6.84 3.56
C GLU A 394 26.10 -7.30 4.43
N ILE A 395 25.40 -6.35 5.07
CA ILE A 395 24.17 -6.64 5.83
C ILE A 395 23.10 -7.22 4.91
N THR A 396 22.98 -6.65 3.71
CA THR A 396 22.15 -7.14 2.63
C THR A 396 22.82 -6.77 1.30
N VAL A 397 22.45 -7.47 0.23
CA VAL A 397 22.87 -7.14 -1.14
C VAL A 397 21.68 -6.73 -2.02
N MET A 398 20.48 -6.65 -1.43
CA MET A 398 19.26 -6.32 -2.16
C MET A 398 19.24 -4.88 -2.68
N ASN A 399 19.95 -3.99 -2.00
CA ASN A 399 20.13 -2.57 -2.30
C ASN A 399 21.41 -2.27 -3.12
N ASN A 400 22.22 -3.29 -3.46
CA ASN A 400 23.41 -3.14 -4.28
C ASN A 400 23.12 -3.03 -5.78
N SER A 401 21.92 -3.47 -6.18
CA SER A 401 21.55 -3.63 -7.58
C SER A 401 20.30 -2.86 -7.91
N LEU A 402 20.32 -2.19 -9.05
CA LEU A 402 19.23 -1.35 -9.52
C LEU A 402 19.12 -1.43 -11.03
N THR A 403 17.96 -1.85 -11.54
CA THR A 403 17.67 -1.75 -12.96
C THR A 403 17.61 -0.28 -13.33
N VAL A 404 18.42 0.16 -14.30
CA VAL A 404 18.53 1.59 -14.66
C VAL A 404 17.18 2.14 -15.14
N LYS A 405 16.37 1.31 -15.82
CA LYS A 405 14.98 1.65 -16.20
C LYS A 405 14.14 2.16 -15.02
N GLU A 406 14.30 1.60 -13.84
CA GLU A 406 13.55 2.01 -12.64
C GLU A 406 13.95 3.42 -12.18
N SER A 407 15.21 3.79 -12.39
CA SER A 407 15.71 5.15 -12.14
C SER A 407 15.31 6.10 -13.26
N MET A 408 15.15 5.63 -14.50
CA MET A 408 14.69 6.45 -15.62
C MET A 408 13.21 6.84 -15.48
N ASN A 409 12.39 5.92 -14.97
CA ASN A 409 11.01 6.25 -14.61
C ASN A 409 10.98 7.37 -13.55
N MET A 410 11.96 7.42 -12.65
CA MET A 410 12.13 8.51 -11.67
C MET A 410 12.83 9.75 -12.23
N ALA A 411 13.80 9.65 -13.15
CA ALA A 411 14.39 10.80 -13.84
C ALA A 411 13.32 11.61 -14.58
N THR A 412 12.28 10.93 -15.06
CA THR A 412 11.08 11.54 -15.65
C THR A 412 10.16 12.21 -14.59
N LEU A 413 10.23 11.80 -13.32
CA LEU A 413 9.54 12.41 -12.16
C LEU A 413 10.37 13.53 -11.49
N SER A 414 11.70 13.41 -11.46
CA SER A 414 12.62 14.37 -10.85
C SER A 414 13.02 15.51 -11.81
N GLN A 415 12.98 15.29 -13.13
CA GLN A 415 13.11 16.36 -14.13
C GLN A 415 11.82 17.18 -14.32
N GLU A 416 10.65 16.71 -13.86
CA GLU A 416 9.44 17.54 -13.76
C GLU A 416 9.51 18.56 -12.61
N GLN A 417 10.54 18.50 -11.75
CA GLN A 417 10.88 19.57 -10.81
C GLN A 417 11.99 20.52 -11.28
N LYS A 418 12.75 20.21 -12.34
CA LYS A 418 13.72 21.15 -12.97
C LYS A 418 13.87 20.88 -14.50
N SER A 419 12.92 21.43 -15.26
CA SER A 419 12.95 21.79 -16.70
C SER A 419 13.58 20.81 -17.72
N THR A 420 12.69 20.00 -18.33
CA THR A 420 12.51 19.70 -19.78
C THR A 420 13.67 19.15 -20.66
N ASP A 421 13.31 18.07 -21.39
CA ASP A 421 13.75 17.58 -22.73
C ASP A 421 14.89 16.52 -22.78
N GLN A 422 14.78 15.31 -23.35
CA GLN A 422 13.81 14.69 -24.27
C GLN A 422 13.87 13.14 -24.19
N ILE A 423 12.79 12.50 -23.70
CA ILE A 423 12.26 11.23 -24.23
C ILE A 423 11.09 11.64 -25.11
N VAL A 424 10.89 10.99 -26.28
CA VAL A 424 9.69 11.28 -27.09
C VAL A 424 8.45 10.99 -26.22
N PRO A 425 7.65 12.01 -25.85
CA PRO A 425 6.62 11.86 -24.83
C PRO A 425 5.45 11.04 -25.36
N LEU A 426 4.91 10.11 -24.56
CA LEU A 426 3.45 10.00 -24.50
C LEU A 426 2.98 11.41 -24.17
N LYS A 427 2.11 12.03 -24.99
CA LYS A 427 1.54 13.34 -24.61
C LYS A 427 0.90 13.17 -23.22
N LYS A 428 1.60 13.60 -22.17
CA LYS A 428 1.14 13.70 -20.78
C LYS A 428 0.04 14.76 -20.62
N GLN A 429 -0.74 15.00 -21.66
CA GLN A 429 -1.82 15.96 -21.71
C GLN A 429 -3.01 15.18 -22.25
N LEU A 430 -3.54 14.31 -21.40
CA LEU A 430 -4.80 13.65 -21.73
C LEU A 430 -5.90 14.70 -21.70
N ARG A 431 -6.80 14.60 -22.67
CA ARG A 431 -7.92 15.53 -22.77
C ARG A 431 -9.20 14.80 -22.38
N PRO A 432 -9.90 15.24 -21.33
CA PRO A 432 -11.27 14.80 -21.08
C PRO A 432 -12.11 15.00 -22.34
N GLU A 433 -12.79 13.94 -22.81
CA GLU A 433 -13.68 14.01 -23.97
C GLU A 433 -15.11 14.25 -23.51
N HIS A 434 -15.59 13.36 -22.63
CA HIS A 434 -16.96 13.38 -22.17
C HIS A 434 -17.15 12.76 -20.79
N ILE A 435 -18.30 13.08 -20.19
CA ILE A 435 -18.87 12.33 -19.07
C ILE A 435 -20.12 11.66 -19.58
N ALA A 436 -20.23 10.36 -19.31
CA ALA A 436 -21.34 9.58 -19.80
C ALA A 436 -22.39 9.34 -18.71
N PHE A 437 -23.66 9.36 -19.10
CA PHE A 437 -24.80 9.11 -18.25
C PHE A 437 -25.80 8.18 -18.96
N ASN A 438 -26.03 7.02 -18.35
CA ASN A 438 -27.12 6.14 -18.75
C ASN A 438 -28.46 6.72 -18.27
N VAL A 439 -29.32 7.15 -19.19
CA VAL A 439 -30.58 7.84 -18.89
C VAL A 439 -31.77 7.12 -19.54
N LYS A 440 -32.98 7.37 -19.02
CA LYS A 440 -34.20 6.71 -19.53
C LYS A 440 -34.57 7.14 -20.95
N ASP A 441 -34.43 8.43 -21.26
CA ASP A 441 -34.76 8.99 -22.58
C ASP A 441 -33.65 9.94 -23.04
N PRO A 442 -32.61 9.41 -23.71
CA PRO A 442 -31.46 10.21 -24.15
C PRO A 442 -31.82 11.37 -25.07
N ALA A 443 -32.85 11.21 -25.91
CA ALA A 443 -33.27 12.23 -26.86
C ALA A 443 -33.97 13.39 -26.13
N ALA A 444 -34.89 13.09 -25.22
CA ALA A 444 -35.57 14.12 -24.43
C ALA A 444 -34.61 14.87 -23.50
N VAL A 445 -33.68 14.15 -22.86
CA VAL A 445 -32.63 14.77 -22.02
C VAL A 445 -31.77 15.70 -22.87
N ALA A 446 -31.23 15.21 -24.00
CA ALA A 446 -30.41 16.02 -24.89
C ALA A 446 -31.13 17.27 -25.39
N GLN A 447 -32.40 17.14 -25.77
CA GLN A 447 -33.23 18.25 -26.24
C GLN A 447 -33.42 19.30 -25.15
N TRP A 448 -33.72 18.89 -23.91
CA TRP A 448 -33.89 19.83 -22.79
C TRP A 448 -32.62 20.63 -22.49
N TYR A 449 -31.45 19.98 -22.46
CA TYR A 449 -30.18 20.69 -22.29
C TYR A 449 -29.88 21.64 -23.46
N CYS A 450 -30.29 21.30 -24.68
CA CYS A 450 -30.15 22.21 -25.83
C CYS A 450 -31.07 23.44 -25.71
N ASP A 451 -32.33 23.22 -25.38
CA ASP A 451 -33.35 24.28 -25.35
C ASP A 451 -33.19 25.23 -24.15
N HIS A 452 -32.72 24.72 -23.01
CA HIS A 452 -32.76 25.46 -21.74
C HIS A 452 -31.40 25.76 -21.12
N VAL A 453 -30.37 24.97 -21.41
CA VAL A 453 -29.00 25.15 -20.87
C VAL A 453 -28.04 25.68 -21.95
N GLY A 454 -28.48 25.75 -23.21
CA GLY A 454 -27.66 26.27 -24.32
C GLY A 454 -26.63 25.28 -24.86
N MET A 455 -26.80 23.98 -24.59
CA MET A 455 -25.99 22.92 -25.17
C MET A 455 -26.34 22.70 -26.65
N ARG A 456 -25.53 21.94 -27.38
CA ARG A 456 -25.80 21.53 -28.76
C ARG A 456 -25.47 20.06 -28.97
N ILE A 457 -26.20 19.41 -29.85
CA ILE A 457 -25.87 18.04 -30.29
C ILE A 457 -24.58 18.10 -31.12
N VAL A 458 -23.53 17.46 -30.62
CA VAL A 458 -22.22 17.31 -31.26
C VAL A 458 -22.20 16.05 -32.15
N ARG A 459 -22.80 14.96 -31.67
CA ARG A 459 -22.92 13.69 -32.40
C ARG A 459 -24.15 12.93 -31.90
N LYS A 460 -24.79 12.15 -32.78
CA LYS A 460 -25.85 11.21 -32.38
C LYS A 460 -25.76 9.90 -33.13
N SER A 461 -26.16 8.80 -32.49
CA SER A 461 -26.28 7.48 -33.11
C SER A 461 -27.74 7.09 -33.33
N LEU A 462 -27.97 6.13 -34.24
CA LEU A 462 -29.28 5.53 -34.47
C LEU A 462 -29.60 4.47 -33.40
N PRO A 463 -30.85 3.99 -33.30
CA PRO A 463 -31.23 2.89 -32.43
C PRO A 463 -30.33 1.64 -32.60
N PRO A 464 -30.14 0.82 -31.55
CA PRO A 464 -30.90 0.83 -30.29
C PRO A 464 -30.32 1.72 -29.18
N ALA A 465 -29.06 2.16 -29.27
CA ALA A 465 -28.41 2.92 -28.19
C ALA A 465 -28.90 4.37 -28.07
N ASN A 466 -29.37 4.97 -29.19
CA ASN A 466 -29.84 6.36 -29.25
C ASN A 466 -28.91 7.35 -28.53
N THR A 467 -27.59 7.15 -28.67
CA THR A 467 -26.58 7.95 -28.00
C THR A 467 -26.60 9.37 -28.53
N HIS A 468 -26.64 10.36 -27.65
CA HIS A 468 -26.54 11.78 -27.94
C HIS A 468 -25.35 12.36 -27.19
N PHE A 469 -24.35 12.83 -27.92
CA PHE A 469 -23.29 13.67 -27.38
C PHE A 469 -23.74 15.11 -27.47
N ILE A 470 -23.90 15.79 -26.34
CA ILE A 470 -24.20 17.21 -26.26
C ILE A 470 -22.98 17.97 -25.72
N GLY A 471 -22.68 19.16 -26.23
CA GLY A 471 -21.55 19.97 -25.77
C GLY A 471 -21.92 21.44 -25.75
N ASP A 472 -21.15 22.25 -25.05
CA ASP A 472 -21.35 23.71 -25.05
C ASP A 472 -20.74 24.36 -26.31
N THR A 473 -20.80 25.69 -26.38
CA THR A 473 -20.24 26.47 -27.49
C THR A 473 -18.72 26.47 -27.54
N SER A 474 -18.05 26.22 -26.41
CA SER A 474 -16.59 26.14 -26.35
C SER A 474 -16.07 24.98 -27.22
N GLY A 475 -16.82 23.86 -27.23
CA GLY A 475 -16.51 22.68 -28.03
C GLY A 475 -15.38 21.83 -27.44
N TYR A 476 -15.15 21.97 -26.14
CA TYR A 476 -14.07 21.30 -25.41
C TYR A 476 -14.52 20.09 -24.60
N MET A 477 -15.81 19.96 -24.33
CA MET A 477 -16.38 18.89 -23.53
C MET A 477 -17.75 18.47 -24.08
N ALA A 478 -18.06 17.18 -23.96
CA ALA A 478 -19.40 16.66 -24.20
C ALA A 478 -19.97 15.91 -22.98
N PHE A 479 -21.29 15.80 -22.92
CA PHE A 479 -21.98 14.79 -22.15
C PHE A 479 -22.51 13.72 -23.10
N GLU A 480 -22.20 12.46 -22.82
CA GLU A 480 -22.71 11.31 -23.54
C GLU A 480 -23.98 10.81 -22.86
N LEU A 481 -25.13 11.01 -23.50
CA LEU A 481 -26.43 10.55 -23.02
C LEU A 481 -26.85 9.33 -23.83
N TYR A 482 -27.07 8.19 -23.19
CA TYR A 482 -27.51 6.96 -23.87
C TYR A 482 -28.39 6.12 -22.97
N ASN A 483 -29.03 5.12 -23.57
CA ASN A 483 -29.75 4.09 -22.82
C ASN A 483 -29.17 2.73 -23.18
N ASN A 484 -28.54 2.07 -22.21
CA ASN A 484 -28.16 0.67 -22.35
C ASN A 484 -29.22 -0.20 -21.65
N PRO A 485 -30.03 -0.98 -22.39
CA PRO A 485 -31.11 -1.77 -21.80
C PRO A 485 -30.61 -2.89 -20.86
N ASN A 486 -29.32 -3.23 -20.93
CA ASN A 486 -28.71 -4.27 -20.09
C ASN A 486 -28.12 -3.71 -18.78
N VAL A 487 -28.17 -2.38 -18.58
CA VAL A 487 -27.59 -1.71 -17.42
C VAL A 487 -28.65 -0.85 -16.77
N PRO A 488 -28.93 -1.01 -15.47
CA PRO A 488 -29.90 -0.16 -14.77
C PRO A 488 -29.54 1.33 -14.92
N VAL A 489 -30.55 2.13 -15.25
CA VAL A 489 -30.44 3.59 -15.18
C VAL A 489 -30.34 3.98 -13.70
N PRO A 490 -29.29 4.71 -13.27
CA PRO A 490 -29.20 5.20 -11.90
C PRO A 490 -30.43 6.02 -11.52
N ASP A 491 -30.87 5.88 -10.27
CA ASP A 491 -31.83 6.81 -9.70
C ASP A 491 -31.11 8.11 -9.32
N TYR A 492 -30.89 8.98 -10.31
CA TYR A 492 -30.17 10.23 -10.13
C TYR A 492 -30.76 11.12 -9.02
N GLN A 493 -32.07 10.99 -8.75
CA GLN A 493 -32.72 11.78 -7.72
C GLN A 493 -32.31 11.37 -6.30
N SER A 494 -31.98 10.10 -6.05
CA SER A 494 -31.49 9.65 -4.74
C SER A 494 -29.99 9.84 -4.55
N ILE A 495 -29.24 10.09 -5.62
CA ILE A 495 -27.84 10.50 -5.51
C ILE A 495 -27.79 11.92 -4.91
N SER A 496 -27.11 12.08 -3.78
CA SER A 496 -26.88 13.38 -3.14
C SER A 496 -26.24 14.36 -4.14
N HIS A 497 -26.72 15.60 -4.17
CA HIS A 497 -26.13 16.66 -5.03
C HIS A 497 -24.68 16.96 -4.65
N MET A 498 -24.30 16.64 -3.41
CA MET A 498 -22.91 16.73 -2.93
C MET A 498 -22.13 15.44 -3.08
N ALA A 499 -22.71 14.36 -3.59
CA ALA A 499 -21.94 13.18 -3.99
C ALA A 499 -21.41 13.31 -5.42
N LEU A 500 -22.27 13.79 -6.33
CA LEU A 500 -21.99 14.00 -7.74
C LEU A 500 -22.84 15.16 -8.28
N HIS A 501 -22.24 16.10 -9.00
CA HIS A 501 -22.98 17.10 -9.78
C HIS A 501 -22.18 17.60 -10.99
N LEU A 502 -22.91 18.15 -11.97
CA LEU A 502 -22.35 18.86 -13.11
C LEU A 502 -22.50 20.36 -12.91
N ALA A 503 -21.45 21.14 -13.12
CA ALA A 503 -21.51 22.58 -12.94
C ALA A 503 -21.39 23.34 -14.26
N PHE A 504 -22.13 24.45 -14.34
CA PHE A 504 -22.15 25.37 -15.47
C PHE A 504 -21.81 26.79 -15.01
N MET A 505 -20.84 27.42 -15.67
CA MET A 505 -20.56 28.84 -15.49
C MET A 505 -21.61 29.66 -16.24
N VAL A 506 -22.17 30.67 -15.59
CA VAL A 506 -23.22 31.54 -16.16
C VAL A 506 -23.03 33.00 -15.78
N ASP A 507 -23.61 33.90 -16.59
CA ASP A 507 -23.47 35.35 -16.38
C ASP A 507 -24.49 35.88 -15.35
N ASP A 508 -25.69 35.28 -15.25
CA ASP A 508 -26.74 35.68 -14.31
C ASP A 508 -27.40 34.45 -13.64
N VAL A 509 -26.87 34.03 -12.48
CA VAL A 509 -27.38 32.85 -11.76
C VAL A 509 -28.89 32.96 -11.45
N LYS A 510 -29.41 34.17 -11.25
CA LYS A 510 -30.82 34.37 -10.90
C LYS A 510 -31.74 34.19 -12.11
N ALA A 511 -31.38 34.78 -13.26
CA ALA A 511 -32.15 34.60 -14.49
C ALA A 511 -32.17 33.11 -14.89
N GLU A 512 -31.05 32.42 -14.74
CA GLU A 512 -30.89 31.01 -15.08
C GLU A 512 -31.73 30.13 -14.14
N ARG A 513 -31.72 30.42 -12.83
CA ARG A 513 -32.61 29.76 -11.86
C ARG A 513 -34.08 29.84 -12.28
N ASP A 514 -34.56 31.07 -12.52
CA ASP A 514 -35.98 31.32 -12.77
C ASP A 514 -36.42 30.67 -14.11
N SER A 515 -35.57 30.74 -15.13
CA SER A 515 -35.80 30.10 -16.44
C SER A 515 -35.82 28.56 -16.34
N LEU A 516 -34.85 27.96 -15.64
CA LEU A 516 -34.74 26.51 -15.54
C LEU A 516 -35.84 25.89 -14.68
N ILE A 517 -36.27 26.56 -13.61
CA ILE A 517 -37.44 26.13 -12.83
C ILE A 517 -38.70 26.17 -13.70
N ALA A 518 -38.89 27.21 -14.52
CA ALA A 518 -40.00 27.27 -15.47
C ALA A 518 -39.93 26.14 -16.52
N ALA A 519 -38.72 25.67 -16.86
CA ALA A 519 -38.46 24.55 -17.74
C ALA A 519 -38.52 23.16 -17.05
N GLY A 520 -38.94 23.10 -15.78
CA GLY A 520 -39.14 21.84 -15.04
C GLY A 520 -37.97 21.36 -14.19
N ALA A 521 -36.89 22.14 -14.06
CA ALA A 521 -35.84 21.88 -13.08
C ALA A 521 -36.37 22.09 -11.65
N LYS A 522 -35.78 21.39 -10.68
CA LYS A 522 -36.16 21.47 -9.27
C LYS A 522 -35.07 22.13 -8.44
N LEU A 523 -35.45 23.07 -7.58
CA LEU A 523 -34.54 23.70 -6.63
C LEU A 523 -34.03 22.70 -5.60
N VAL A 524 -32.72 22.66 -5.36
CA VAL A 524 -32.08 21.88 -4.28
C VAL A 524 -31.55 22.83 -3.22
N GLU A 525 -30.70 23.77 -3.62
CA GLU A 525 -30.20 24.86 -2.79
C GLU A 525 -30.29 26.15 -3.60
N ASP A 526 -30.91 27.19 -3.01
CA ASP A 526 -31.02 28.49 -3.65
C ASP A 526 -29.67 29.22 -3.67
N ILE A 527 -29.62 30.37 -4.34
CA ILE A 527 -28.41 31.14 -4.58
C ILE A 527 -27.71 31.47 -3.26
N THR A 528 -26.52 30.92 -3.08
CA THR A 528 -25.60 31.25 -2.00
C THR A 528 -24.44 32.09 -2.53
N VAL A 529 -23.88 32.93 -1.67
CA VAL A 529 -22.65 33.67 -1.97
C VAL A 529 -21.54 33.09 -1.11
N THR A 530 -20.49 32.58 -1.75
CA THR A 530 -19.34 32.02 -1.05
C THR A 530 -18.52 33.13 -0.39
N PRO A 531 -17.60 32.82 0.54
CA PRO A 531 -16.66 33.81 1.09
C PRO A 531 -15.79 34.50 0.02
N SER A 532 -15.58 33.87 -1.14
CA SER A 532 -14.87 34.49 -2.28
C SER A 532 -15.75 35.39 -3.15
N GLY A 533 -17.04 35.49 -2.83
CA GLY A 533 -18.03 36.27 -3.59
C GLY A 533 -18.63 35.53 -4.78
N ASP A 534 -18.32 34.24 -4.99
CA ASP A 534 -18.93 33.45 -6.05
C ASP A 534 -20.41 33.22 -5.74
N GLN A 535 -21.28 33.35 -6.74
CA GLN A 535 -22.70 32.95 -6.60
C GLN A 535 -22.85 31.51 -7.04
N VAL A 536 -23.47 30.68 -6.21
CA VAL A 536 -23.67 29.25 -6.46
C VAL A 536 -25.13 28.88 -6.26
N LEU A 537 -25.71 28.21 -7.24
CA LEU A 537 -27.06 27.65 -7.23
C LEU A 537 -26.99 26.15 -7.47
N MET A 538 -27.81 25.37 -6.77
CA MET A 538 -27.95 23.94 -7.02
C MET A 538 -29.39 23.59 -7.42
N LEU A 539 -29.53 22.98 -8.59
CA LEU A 539 -30.79 22.46 -9.11
C LEU A 539 -30.68 20.95 -9.40
N ARG A 540 -31.82 20.33 -9.72
CA ARG A 540 -31.87 19.06 -10.46
C ARG A 540 -32.55 19.29 -11.79
N ASP A 541 -32.03 18.63 -12.83
CA ASP A 541 -32.75 18.54 -14.10
C ASP A 541 -34.07 17.73 -13.94
N PRO A 542 -34.95 17.71 -14.96
CA PRO A 542 -36.23 16.99 -14.86
C PRO A 542 -36.10 15.49 -14.58
N TRP A 543 -34.93 14.88 -14.84
CA TRP A 543 -34.64 13.46 -14.63
C TRP A 543 -33.89 13.19 -13.31
N GLY A 544 -33.58 14.23 -12.55
CA GLY A 544 -33.03 14.15 -11.20
C GLY A 544 -31.53 14.35 -11.10
N LEU A 545 -30.79 14.54 -12.20
CA LEU A 545 -29.34 14.79 -12.14
C LEU A 545 -29.07 16.16 -11.51
N ALA A 546 -28.18 16.20 -10.52
CA ALA A 546 -27.80 17.45 -9.86
C ALA A 546 -26.94 18.32 -10.79
N ILE A 547 -27.37 19.56 -10.98
CA ILE A 547 -26.72 20.55 -11.83
C ILE A 547 -26.50 21.84 -11.04
N GLN A 548 -25.25 22.28 -10.97
CA GLN A 548 -24.82 23.51 -10.31
C GLN A 548 -24.69 24.63 -11.34
N PHE A 549 -25.10 25.84 -10.97
CA PHE A 549 -24.85 27.04 -11.76
C PHE A 549 -24.02 28.01 -10.93
N VAL A 550 -22.94 28.51 -11.52
CA VAL A 550 -21.97 29.34 -10.82
C VAL A 550 -21.62 30.60 -11.60
N LYS A 551 -21.59 31.72 -10.88
CA LYS A 551 -20.93 32.94 -11.35
C LYS A 551 -19.71 33.18 -10.49
N ARG A 552 -18.53 32.97 -11.08
CA ARG A 552 -17.24 33.17 -10.43
C ARG A 552 -16.88 34.66 -10.42
N VAL A 553 -16.35 35.15 -9.30
CA VAL A 553 -15.67 36.48 -9.28
C VAL A 553 -14.38 36.41 -10.09
N THR A 554 -13.62 35.33 -9.91
CA THR A 554 -12.40 35.03 -10.68
C THR A 554 -12.63 33.72 -11.45
N PRO A 555 -12.85 33.78 -12.78
CA PRO A 555 -13.05 32.59 -13.59
C PRO A 555 -11.89 31.59 -13.47
N MET A 556 -12.21 30.30 -13.35
CA MET A 556 -11.22 29.22 -13.31
C MET A 556 -10.93 28.64 -14.70
N LEU A 557 -11.87 28.82 -15.65
CA LEU A 557 -11.74 28.48 -17.07
C LEU A 557 -12.03 29.72 -17.92
N VAL A 558 -11.66 29.67 -19.21
CA VAL A 558 -11.94 30.75 -20.16
C VAL A 558 -13.48 30.98 -20.26
N PRO A 559 -14.01 32.16 -19.97
CA PRO A 559 -15.45 32.41 -20.06
C PRO A 559 -15.97 32.23 -21.50
N ALA A 560 -17.14 31.61 -21.65
CA ALA A 560 -17.74 31.34 -22.96
C ALA A 560 -19.28 31.17 -22.88
N GLY A 561 -19.99 32.21 -22.42
CA GLY A 561 -21.43 32.10 -22.15
C GLY A 561 -21.71 31.00 -21.12
N ILE A 562 -22.80 30.24 -21.30
CA ILE A 562 -23.02 29.02 -20.51
C ILE A 562 -21.96 27.99 -20.88
N ARG A 563 -21.09 27.67 -19.92
CA ARG A 563 -19.96 26.75 -20.13
C ARG A 563 -20.00 25.62 -19.10
N ALA A 564 -19.87 24.37 -19.54
CA ALA A 564 -19.63 23.27 -18.62
C ALA A 564 -18.29 23.50 -17.89
N GLU A 565 -18.34 23.72 -16.58
CA GLU A 565 -17.17 24.10 -15.79
C GLU A 565 -16.49 22.86 -15.20
N HIS A 566 -17.22 22.07 -14.42
CA HIS A 566 -16.66 20.91 -13.74
C HIS A 566 -17.68 19.80 -13.50
N CYS A 567 -17.15 18.60 -13.24
CA CYS A 567 -17.89 17.55 -12.54
C CYS A 567 -17.27 17.32 -11.17
N ALA A 568 -18.11 17.28 -10.15
CA ALA A 568 -17.67 17.22 -8.77
C ALA A 568 -17.86 15.82 -8.18
N LEU A 569 -16.89 15.37 -7.40
CA LEU A 569 -16.93 14.11 -6.65
C LEU A 569 -16.56 14.36 -5.19
N ASN A 570 -17.45 13.95 -4.28
CA ASN A 570 -17.14 13.86 -2.85
C ASN A 570 -16.45 12.53 -2.57
N VAL A 571 -15.18 12.61 -2.17
CA VAL A 571 -14.25 11.49 -2.05
C VAL A 571 -13.56 11.51 -0.69
N ALA A 572 -13.19 10.33 -0.20
CA ALA A 572 -12.58 10.19 1.12
C ALA A 572 -11.19 10.83 1.24
N ASP A 573 -10.43 10.89 0.14
CA ASP A 573 -9.08 11.47 0.12
C ASP A 573 -8.85 12.28 -1.17
N PRO A 574 -9.39 13.52 -1.24
CA PRO A 574 -9.29 14.35 -2.44
C PRO A 574 -7.85 14.75 -2.74
N GLN A 575 -6.96 14.79 -1.75
CA GLN A 575 -5.56 15.16 -1.95
C GLN A 575 -4.78 14.06 -2.65
N ARG A 576 -4.93 12.81 -2.17
CA ARG A 576 -4.26 11.67 -2.79
C ARG A 576 -4.82 11.40 -4.19
N MET A 577 -6.14 11.53 -4.37
CA MET A 577 -6.76 11.44 -5.69
C MET A 577 -6.25 12.54 -6.63
N THR A 578 -6.20 13.80 -6.18
CA THR A 578 -5.62 14.90 -6.96
C THR A 578 -4.21 14.57 -7.44
N ASN A 579 -3.33 14.11 -6.53
CA ASN A 579 -1.94 13.79 -6.87
C ASN A 579 -1.89 12.70 -7.95
N TRP A 580 -2.68 11.63 -7.80
CA TRP A 580 -2.72 10.55 -8.76
C TRP A 580 -3.19 11.00 -10.15
N TYR A 581 -4.25 11.82 -10.22
CA TYR A 581 -4.73 12.36 -11.50
C TYR A 581 -3.72 13.32 -12.15
N CYS A 582 -3.00 14.11 -11.35
CA CYS A 582 -1.95 14.99 -11.86
C CYS A 582 -0.77 14.18 -12.41
N GLU A 583 -0.29 13.20 -11.64
CA GLU A 583 0.86 12.35 -12.00
C GLU A 583 0.58 11.45 -13.21
N ASN A 584 -0.60 10.83 -13.25
CA ASN A 584 -0.87 9.74 -14.19
C ASN A 584 -1.69 10.16 -15.41
N LEU A 585 -2.53 11.19 -15.28
CA LEU A 585 -3.35 11.70 -16.40
C LEU A 585 -2.91 13.09 -16.87
N GLY A 586 -1.92 13.71 -16.20
CA GLY A 586 -1.38 15.02 -16.59
C GLY A 586 -2.29 16.19 -16.25
N MET A 587 -3.20 16.00 -15.29
CA MET A 587 -4.09 17.05 -14.81
C MET A 587 -3.29 18.12 -14.03
N LYS A 588 -3.82 19.34 -13.97
CA LYS A 588 -3.23 20.50 -13.30
C LYS A 588 -4.19 21.02 -12.23
N VAL A 589 -3.66 21.29 -11.04
CA VAL A 589 -4.42 21.98 -10.00
C VAL A 589 -4.67 23.42 -10.42
N ILE A 590 -5.95 23.78 -10.56
CA ILE A 590 -6.41 25.14 -10.87
C ILE A 590 -6.66 25.94 -9.59
N ARG A 591 -7.29 25.32 -8.60
CA ARG A 591 -7.57 25.93 -7.30
C ARG A 591 -7.55 24.86 -6.23
N LYS A 592 -6.91 25.17 -5.09
CA LYS A 592 -6.82 24.27 -3.95
C LYS A 592 -7.33 24.95 -2.69
N GLY A 593 -8.30 24.30 -2.05
CA GLY A 593 -8.86 24.68 -0.76
C GLY A 593 -8.06 24.11 0.40
N THR A 594 -8.36 24.60 1.59
CA THR A 594 -7.77 24.19 2.87
C THR A 594 -8.72 23.25 3.62
N PRO A 595 -8.31 22.66 4.77
CA PRO A 595 -9.24 21.92 5.62
C PRO A 595 -10.47 22.76 6.01
N PRO A 596 -11.62 22.14 6.29
CA PRO A 596 -11.80 20.69 6.40
C PRO A 596 -12.13 19.98 5.07
N THR A 597 -12.50 20.71 4.01
CA THR A 597 -13.04 20.09 2.78
C THR A 597 -11.99 19.74 1.74
N TYR A 598 -10.80 20.34 1.81
CA TYR A 598 -9.70 20.12 0.85
C TYR A 598 -10.13 20.22 -0.63
N THR A 599 -11.16 21.03 -0.91
CA THR A 599 -11.75 21.17 -2.23
C THR A 599 -10.70 21.53 -3.26
N THR A 600 -10.48 20.66 -4.25
CA THR A 600 -9.42 20.82 -5.25
C THR A 600 -10.00 20.72 -6.65
N PHE A 601 -9.81 21.76 -7.43
CA PHE A 601 -10.18 21.81 -8.85
C PHE A 601 -8.97 21.43 -9.68
N ILE A 602 -9.10 20.39 -10.50
CA ILE A 602 -8.06 19.96 -11.44
C ILE A 602 -8.57 20.05 -12.88
N ALA A 603 -7.75 20.53 -13.82
CA ALA A 603 -8.08 20.60 -15.25
C ALA A 603 -7.03 19.92 -16.11
N ASP A 604 -7.37 19.60 -17.36
CA ASP A 604 -6.37 19.21 -18.33
C ASP A 604 -5.47 20.38 -18.75
N ALA A 605 -4.42 20.10 -19.52
CA ALA A 605 -3.42 21.12 -19.87
C ALA A 605 -4.00 22.31 -20.65
N GLY A 606 -5.08 22.12 -21.41
CA GLY A 606 -5.77 23.17 -22.15
C GLY A 606 -6.85 23.90 -21.35
N SER A 607 -7.08 23.53 -20.08
CA SER A 607 -8.17 24.08 -19.27
C SER A 607 -9.52 23.98 -20.00
N HIS A 608 -9.75 22.80 -20.56
CA HIS A 608 -10.94 22.44 -21.31
C HIS A 608 -12.07 22.03 -20.35
N MET A 609 -11.75 21.18 -19.37
CA MET A 609 -12.69 20.68 -18.36
C MET A 609 -12.00 20.57 -17.00
N MET A 610 -12.76 20.76 -15.92
CA MET A 610 -12.31 20.48 -14.56
C MET A 610 -13.01 19.30 -13.89
N PHE A 611 -12.30 18.66 -12.96
CA PHE A 611 -12.90 17.88 -11.88
C PHE A 611 -12.78 18.67 -10.58
N GLU A 612 -13.84 18.66 -9.79
CA GLU A 612 -13.79 19.10 -8.39
C GLU A 612 -13.71 17.86 -7.50
N LEU A 613 -12.60 17.69 -6.79
CA LEU A 613 -12.38 16.63 -5.83
C LEU A 613 -12.40 17.24 -4.43
N PHE A 614 -13.33 16.82 -3.59
CA PHE A 614 -13.48 17.38 -2.25
C PHE A 614 -13.93 16.32 -1.26
N ILE A 615 -13.81 16.63 0.04
CA ILE A 615 -14.45 15.85 1.09
C ILE A 615 -15.46 16.73 1.82
N ASN A 616 -16.69 16.24 1.97
CA ASN A 616 -17.68 16.80 2.86
C ASN A 616 -18.40 15.68 3.61
N THR A 617 -17.99 15.45 4.85
CA THR A 617 -18.52 14.37 5.70
C THR A 617 -19.97 14.59 6.13
N GLY A 618 -20.52 15.78 5.91
CA GLY A 618 -21.95 16.06 6.12
C GLY A 618 -22.86 15.49 5.04
N PHE A 619 -22.30 14.98 3.93
CA PHE A 619 -23.05 14.38 2.84
C PHE A 619 -22.52 12.97 2.52
N PRO A 620 -23.39 12.05 2.07
CA PRO A 620 -22.94 10.72 1.67
C PRO A 620 -22.00 10.81 0.46
N MET A 621 -20.99 9.95 0.46
CA MET A 621 -20.13 9.71 -0.71
C MET A 621 -20.75 8.61 -1.58
N MET A 622 -20.49 8.67 -2.88
CA MET A 622 -20.89 7.60 -3.79
C MET A 622 -19.89 6.45 -3.69
N ASP A 623 -20.37 5.21 -3.60
CA ASP A 623 -19.51 4.04 -3.82
C ASP A 623 -19.26 3.87 -5.32
N LEU A 624 -18.23 4.56 -5.81
CA LEU A 624 -17.86 4.57 -7.22
C LEU A 624 -17.40 3.19 -7.71
N SER A 625 -16.95 2.31 -6.82
CA SER A 625 -16.57 0.93 -7.15
C SER A 625 -17.78 0.06 -7.51
N ALA A 626 -18.93 0.33 -6.88
CA ALA A 626 -20.21 -0.34 -7.17
C ALA A 626 -20.94 0.25 -8.38
N VAL A 627 -20.59 1.46 -8.82
CA VAL A 627 -21.18 2.06 -10.03
C VAL A 627 -20.77 1.24 -11.26
N ASN A 628 -21.75 0.76 -12.02
CA ASN A 628 -21.47 0.09 -13.29
C ASN A 628 -20.77 1.09 -14.24
N PRO A 629 -19.65 0.72 -14.89
CA PRO A 629 -18.92 1.62 -15.79
C PRO A 629 -19.72 2.10 -17.00
N LEU A 630 -20.82 1.43 -17.34
CA LEU A 630 -21.77 1.85 -18.37
C LEU A 630 -22.99 2.61 -17.79
N SER A 631 -22.98 2.96 -16.51
CA SER A 631 -23.96 3.87 -15.91
C SER A 631 -23.42 5.31 -15.85
N ILE A 632 -22.18 5.46 -15.39
CA ILE A 632 -21.44 6.73 -15.31
C ILE A 632 -19.97 6.44 -15.55
N HIS A 633 -19.33 7.16 -16.48
CA HIS A 633 -17.89 7.12 -16.67
C HIS A 633 -17.31 8.43 -17.17
N PHE A 634 -16.00 8.57 -16.98
CA PHE A 634 -15.21 9.73 -17.39
C PHE A 634 -14.26 9.34 -18.51
N ALA A 635 -14.45 9.93 -19.69
CA ALA A 635 -13.71 9.55 -20.89
C ALA A 635 -12.56 10.51 -21.18
N PHE A 636 -11.43 9.96 -21.61
CA PHE A 636 -10.24 10.71 -22.03
C PHE A 636 -9.81 10.29 -23.44
N VAL A 637 -9.51 11.29 -24.28
CA VAL A 637 -8.86 11.05 -25.57
C VAL A 637 -7.38 10.80 -25.35
N VAL A 638 -6.86 9.72 -25.94
CA VAL A 638 -5.47 9.30 -25.88
C VAL A 638 -4.94 8.95 -27.27
N ASP A 639 -3.65 9.20 -27.50
CA ASP A 639 -2.98 8.84 -28.76
C ASP A 639 -2.56 7.34 -28.79
N ASP A 640 -2.41 6.71 -27.62
CA ASP A 640 -2.00 5.31 -27.42
C ASP A 640 -2.76 4.65 -26.25
N VAL A 641 -3.80 3.88 -26.58
CA VAL A 641 -4.67 3.21 -25.60
C VAL A 641 -3.93 2.08 -24.86
N ARG A 642 -3.03 1.36 -25.52
CA ARG A 642 -2.25 0.29 -24.87
C ARG A 642 -1.18 0.85 -23.95
N GLY A 643 -0.56 1.96 -24.35
CA GLY A 643 0.39 2.70 -23.51
C GLY A 643 -0.26 3.16 -22.21
N ILE A 644 -1.43 3.83 -22.30
CA ILE A 644 -2.12 4.32 -21.10
C ILE A 644 -2.62 3.17 -20.22
N ARG A 645 -3.13 2.07 -20.80
CA ARG A 645 -3.48 0.85 -20.07
C ARG A 645 -2.34 0.37 -19.18
N ASN A 646 -1.17 0.15 -19.79
CA ASN A 646 -0.02 -0.41 -19.08
C ASN A 646 0.48 0.55 -17.99
N ALA A 647 0.50 1.85 -18.27
CA ALA A 647 0.89 2.88 -17.32
C ALA A 647 -0.05 2.93 -16.10
N LEU A 648 -1.36 2.92 -16.34
CA LEU A 648 -2.34 3.02 -15.27
C LEU A 648 -2.45 1.76 -14.43
N VAL A 649 -2.30 0.56 -15.03
CA VAL A 649 -2.18 -0.69 -14.25
C VAL A 649 -0.99 -0.63 -13.29
N ALA A 650 0.16 -0.12 -13.74
CA ALA A 650 1.32 0.07 -12.89
C ALA A 650 1.08 1.13 -11.79
N ALA A 651 0.19 2.09 -12.04
CA ALA A 651 -0.23 3.13 -11.09
C ALA A 651 -1.40 2.70 -10.18
N GLY A 652 -1.81 1.42 -10.19
CA GLY A 652 -2.84 0.87 -9.31
C GLY A 652 -4.27 0.93 -9.86
N ALA A 653 -4.47 1.32 -11.12
CA ALA A 653 -5.76 1.18 -11.79
C ALA A 653 -6.05 -0.29 -12.15
N THR A 654 -7.33 -0.63 -12.30
CA THR A 654 -7.78 -1.98 -12.67
C THR A 654 -8.49 -1.96 -14.02
N ILE A 655 -8.31 -3.02 -14.81
CA ILE A 655 -8.97 -3.16 -16.11
C ILE A 655 -10.40 -3.68 -15.89
N VAL A 656 -11.38 -3.02 -16.51
CA VAL A 656 -12.78 -3.47 -16.55
C VAL A 656 -13.05 -4.19 -17.86
N ASP A 657 -12.77 -3.53 -18.98
CA ASP A 657 -12.87 -4.09 -20.33
C ASP A 657 -11.61 -3.69 -21.09
N ASP A 658 -10.87 -4.68 -21.58
CA ASP A 658 -9.56 -4.46 -22.20
C ASP A 658 -9.71 -3.85 -23.61
N VAL A 659 -8.59 -3.47 -24.21
CA VAL A 659 -8.54 -2.72 -25.45
C VAL A 659 -9.31 -3.42 -26.58
N ASN A 660 -10.40 -2.80 -27.02
CA ASN A 660 -11.18 -3.24 -28.17
C ASN A 660 -11.19 -2.16 -29.27
N VAL A 661 -11.34 -2.57 -30.52
CA VAL A 661 -11.45 -1.67 -31.68
C VAL A 661 -12.80 -1.91 -32.32
N ASN A 662 -13.62 -0.87 -32.40
CA ASN A 662 -14.94 -0.98 -33.01
C ASN A 662 -14.88 -0.83 -34.54
N ALA A 663 -16.00 -1.11 -35.22
CA ALA A 663 -16.09 -1.01 -36.68
C ALA A 663 -15.84 0.40 -37.25
N GLY A 664 -15.97 1.44 -36.41
CA GLY A 664 -15.66 2.83 -36.76
C GLY A 664 -14.18 3.19 -36.60
N GLY A 665 -13.33 2.24 -36.18
CA GLY A 665 -11.91 2.45 -35.95
C GLY A 665 -11.59 3.15 -34.62
N ASP A 666 -12.58 3.33 -33.73
CA ASP A 666 -12.30 3.82 -32.38
C ASP A 666 -11.70 2.68 -31.56
N GLU A 667 -10.59 2.95 -30.89
CA GLU A 667 -9.97 2.06 -29.91
C GLU A 667 -10.41 2.49 -28.51
N LEU A 668 -10.98 1.56 -27.75
CA LEU A 668 -11.65 1.78 -26.48
C LEU A 668 -11.04 0.91 -25.40
N LEU A 669 -10.91 1.48 -24.20
CA LEU A 669 -10.47 0.78 -22.99
C LEU A 669 -11.32 1.28 -21.82
N MET A 670 -11.82 0.36 -20.99
CA MET A 670 -12.53 0.70 -19.76
C MET A 670 -11.71 0.25 -18.55
N MET A 671 -11.48 1.16 -17.61
CA MET A 671 -10.70 0.92 -16.39
C MET A 671 -11.41 1.51 -15.17
N ARG A 672 -10.89 1.19 -13.99
CA ARG A 672 -11.15 1.94 -12.76
C ARG A 672 -9.86 2.52 -12.23
N ASP A 673 -9.91 3.75 -11.73
CA ASP A 673 -8.82 4.30 -10.94
C ASP A 673 -8.65 3.54 -9.58
N PRO A 674 -7.64 3.84 -8.76
CA PRO A 674 -7.43 3.17 -7.48
C PRO A 674 -8.57 3.29 -6.46
N TRP A 675 -9.49 4.24 -6.65
CA TRP A 675 -10.66 4.46 -5.79
C TRP A 675 -11.96 3.91 -6.39
N GLY A 676 -11.88 3.26 -7.55
CA GLY A 676 -13.02 2.65 -8.21
C GLY A 676 -13.72 3.55 -9.23
N VAL A 677 -13.26 4.77 -9.52
CA VAL A 677 -13.89 5.68 -10.50
C VAL A 677 -13.84 5.06 -11.90
N PRO A 678 -14.97 4.87 -12.60
CA PRO A 678 -14.96 4.36 -13.97
C PRO A 678 -14.34 5.35 -14.96
N LEU A 679 -13.26 4.93 -15.61
CA LEU A 679 -12.51 5.71 -16.60
C LEU A 679 -12.54 5.01 -17.97
N GLN A 680 -12.88 5.76 -19.01
CA GLN A 680 -12.79 5.30 -20.40
C GLN A 680 -11.62 5.99 -21.10
N PHE A 681 -10.78 5.24 -21.79
CA PHE A 681 -9.72 5.76 -22.64
C PHE A 681 -10.01 5.45 -24.09
N ILE A 682 -9.93 6.48 -24.93
CA ILE A 682 -10.39 6.43 -26.30
C ILE A 682 -9.33 7.00 -27.24
N LYS A 683 -9.06 6.27 -28.32
CA LYS A 683 -8.46 6.84 -29.53
C LYS A 683 -9.50 6.80 -30.63
N ARG A 684 -10.01 7.98 -31.01
CA ARG A 684 -11.03 8.09 -32.04
C ARG A 684 -10.46 7.86 -33.44
N GLY A 685 -11.18 7.12 -34.27
CA GLY A 685 -10.94 7.07 -35.72
C GLY A 685 -11.34 8.39 -36.40
N THR A 686 -12.30 9.13 -35.83
CA THR A 686 -12.68 10.48 -36.29
C THR A 686 -12.93 11.39 -35.06
N PRO A 687 -12.21 12.52 -34.91
CA PRO A 687 -12.40 13.44 -33.80
C PRO A 687 -13.84 13.95 -33.67
N MET A 688 -14.37 13.98 -32.44
CA MET A 688 -15.72 14.49 -32.14
C MET A 688 -15.72 15.96 -31.70
N LEU A 689 -14.68 16.38 -30.98
CA LEU A 689 -14.52 17.71 -30.41
C LEU A 689 -13.29 18.41 -31.04
N LYS A 690 -13.23 19.73 -30.90
CA LYS A 690 -12.23 20.61 -31.53
C LYS A 690 -10.79 20.26 -31.16
#